data_AF-A0A125SNF3-F1
#
_entry.id   AF-A0A125SNF3-F1
#
_cell.length_a   1.000
_cell.length_b   1.000
_cell.length_c   1.000
_cell.angle_alpha   90.00
_cell.angle_beta   90.00
_cell.angle_gamma   90.00
#
_symmetry.space_group_name_H-M   'P 1'
#
loop_
_entity.id
_entity.type
_entity.pdbx_description
1 polymer ?
#
loop_
_entity_poly.entity_id
_entity_poly.type
_entity_poly.pdbx_seq_one_letter_code
_entity_poly.pdbx_strand_id
1 'polypeptide(L)'
;MSRNLINLVVFLAGLAAVCWIGAGYIGSNLLALAVTLLIAACYVAGALELKRYNEATSGLTRAIDGLSAPPASLGAWLEQLPASLRNAARLRVEGERVALPGPALAPYLVGLLVLLGMLGTLLGMVATLRGTGMALDSATDLQAIRASLAAPVKGLGFAFGTSIAGVATSAMLGLLSALCRRERIQAAHMLDVKIATTLRIYSQTHQREEAFRLLQRQAEVMPALVDRLQAMMTAIEQQNHVLNERQVANQDAFHGRTEATYTRLAASVERSMKESVAESARAAGAALQPVMEATMAVLTRESAALHTSVTTAVQRQLDGLSSGFESTATNVSDIWHQALTAHQHSTEGLSEHLRLSLDRFNETFEQRSISLLDGVSTRLDATTAGISAAWRDALAQQERIGEKLAQHNAHALNAAAASFEQHSASLLGKVDQSHSNLQTELASRDEARLAAWTGQLESISTTLSREWEQAGARTATRQQDICDTLASTARDISAQTQAHASDTIGEISRLVQAASEAPKAAAEMIAELRIKLSDSMVRDTAMLEERSRLLATLETLLDAVNHASTEQRTAVDALVSTSADLLDRVGTRFTDKVEQETGKLSGIAAQVTGSAVEVASLGEAFGVAVQLFGDSNEKLVAHLQRIEIALDKSLTRSDEQLAYYVAQAREVIDLSVMSQKQIIEDLQQIGGKRTSAGAETA
;
A
#
# COMPACT_ATOMS: atom_id res chain seq x y z
N MET A 1 47.22 10.55 -6.76
CA MET A 1 48.13 10.02 -7.81
C MET A 1 47.60 8.65 -8.22
N SER A 2 47.38 8.46 -9.52
CA SER A 2 46.12 7.94 -10.06
C SER A 2 45.94 6.41 -9.98
N ARG A 3 44.86 5.95 -9.37
CA ARG A 3 44.36 4.55 -9.46
C ARG A 3 44.25 4.08 -10.92
N ASN A 4 43.91 5.01 -11.81
CA ASN A 4 43.91 4.80 -13.27
C ASN A 4 45.29 4.43 -13.82
N LEU A 5 46.39 4.86 -13.20
CA LEU A 5 47.75 4.52 -13.60
C LEU A 5 48.05 3.05 -13.33
N ILE A 6 47.62 2.51 -12.18
CA ILE A 6 47.81 1.10 -11.82
C ILE A 6 47.05 0.21 -12.80
N ASN A 7 45.77 0.51 -13.06
CA ASN A 7 44.97 -0.24 -14.04
C ASN A 7 45.59 -0.17 -15.44
N LEU A 8 46.14 0.97 -15.84
CA LEU A 8 46.79 1.13 -17.14
C LEU A 8 48.10 0.33 -17.23
N VAL A 9 48.92 0.31 -16.18
CA VAL A 9 50.16 -0.48 -16.12
C VAL A 9 49.87 -1.98 -16.20
N VAL A 10 48.88 -2.47 -15.45
CA VAL A 10 48.48 -3.89 -15.48
C VAL A 10 47.94 -4.30 -16.86
N PHE A 11 47.16 -3.42 -17.51
CA PHE A 11 46.70 -3.64 -18.88
C PHE A 11 47.85 -3.70 -19.89
N LEU A 12 48.78 -2.73 -19.84
CA LEU A 12 49.94 -2.70 -20.72
C LEU A 12 50.86 -3.91 -20.53
N ALA A 13 51.01 -4.41 -19.29
CA ALA A 13 51.80 -5.60 -19.01
C ALA A 13 51.22 -6.86 -19.71
N GLY A 14 49.90 -7.06 -19.63
CA GLY A 14 49.25 -8.18 -20.32
C GLY A 14 49.29 -8.04 -21.85
N LEU A 15 49.11 -6.82 -22.37
CA LEU A 15 49.21 -6.54 -23.80
C LEU A 15 50.64 -6.79 -24.33
N ALA A 16 51.65 -6.32 -23.59
CA ALA A 16 53.05 -6.51 -23.95
C ALA A 16 53.43 -8.00 -24.05
N ALA A 17 52.94 -8.83 -23.10
CA ALA A 17 53.17 -10.27 -23.14
C ALA A 17 52.61 -10.92 -24.42
N VAL A 18 51.39 -10.59 -24.82
CA VAL A 18 50.77 -11.13 -26.04
C VAL A 18 51.43 -10.61 -27.30
N CYS A 19 51.72 -9.32 -27.37
CA CYS A 19 52.37 -8.72 -28.53
C CYS A 19 53.78 -9.27 -28.73
N TRP A 20 54.55 -9.48 -27.64
CA TRP A 20 55.87 -10.09 -27.70
C TRP A 20 55.81 -11.51 -28.26
N ILE A 21 54.89 -12.33 -27.75
CA ILE A 21 54.72 -13.72 -28.20
C ILE A 21 54.20 -13.76 -29.64
N GLY A 22 53.25 -12.90 -29.98
CA GLY A 22 52.70 -12.78 -31.33
C GLY A 22 53.76 -12.37 -32.36
N ALA A 23 54.65 -11.43 -32.02
CA ALA A 23 55.76 -11.03 -32.89
C ALA A 23 56.71 -12.20 -33.21
N GLY A 24 56.93 -13.11 -32.25
CA GLY A 24 57.70 -14.34 -32.46
C GLY A 24 57.07 -15.34 -33.44
N TYR A 25 55.76 -15.22 -33.71
CA TYR A 25 55.03 -16.10 -34.62
C TYR A 25 54.87 -15.55 -36.03
N ILE A 26 55.19 -14.27 -36.25
CA ILE A 26 55.16 -13.65 -37.57
C ILE A 26 56.22 -14.31 -38.46
N GLY A 27 55.76 -14.96 -39.53
CA GLY A 27 56.62 -15.64 -40.50
C GLY A 27 57.08 -17.05 -40.10
N SER A 28 56.72 -17.55 -38.91
CA SER A 28 57.11 -18.90 -38.45
C SER A 28 55.94 -19.89 -38.40
N ASN A 29 54.77 -19.51 -37.85
CA ASN A 29 53.60 -20.37 -37.78
C ASN A 29 52.29 -19.57 -37.78
N LEU A 30 51.55 -19.62 -38.90
CA LEU A 30 50.28 -18.93 -39.10
C LEU A 30 49.20 -19.35 -38.10
N LEU A 31 49.19 -20.61 -37.69
CA LEU A 31 48.17 -21.15 -36.78
C LEU A 31 48.41 -20.67 -35.34
N ALA A 32 49.66 -20.70 -34.88
CA ALA A 32 50.04 -20.14 -33.58
C ALA A 32 49.74 -18.63 -33.51
N LEU A 33 50.05 -17.89 -34.59
CA LEU A 33 49.71 -16.47 -34.73
C LEU A 33 48.19 -16.24 -34.61
N ALA A 34 47.37 -17.06 -35.28
CA ALA A 34 45.91 -16.94 -35.23
C ALA A 34 45.36 -17.14 -33.81
N VAL A 35 45.86 -18.13 -33.06
CA VAL A 35 45.47 -18.35 -31.66
C VAL A 35 45.91 -17.18 -30.79
N THR A 36 47.13 -16.65 -30.97
CA THR A 36 47.62 -15.48 -30.21
C THR A 36 46.82 -14.20 -30.52
N LEU A 37 46.40 -13.99 -31.77
CA LEU A 37 45.50 -12.89 -32.12
C LEU A 37 44.12 -13.04 -31.48
N LEU A 38 43.60 -14.28 -31.39
CA LEU A 38 42.34 -14.54 -30.69
C LEU A 38 42.46 -14.28 -29.17
N ILE A 39 43.59 -14.65 -28.55
CA ILE A 39 43.92 -14.29 -27.16
C ILE A 39 43.96 -12.76 -27.00
N ALA A 40 44.63 -12.05 -27.92
CA ALA A 40 44.68 -10.58 -27.91
C ALA A 40 43.28 -9.95 -27.99
N ALA A 41 42.43 -10.45 -28.90
CA ALA A 41 41.07 -9.96 -29.08
C ALA A 41 40.20 -10.17 -27.82
N CYS A 42 40.27 -11.37 -27.21
CA CYS A 42 39.56 -11.66 -25.97
C CYS A 42 40.05 -10.78 -24.80
N TYR A 43 41.36 -10.55 -24.72
CA TYR A 43 41.96 -9.69 -23.71
C TYR A 43 41.51 -8.23 -23.83
N VAL A 44 41.53 -7.69 -25.06
CA VAL A 44 41.06 -6.33 -25.35
C VAL A 44 39.56 -6.19 -25.10
N ALA A 45 38.75 -7.18 -25.49
CA ALA A 45 37.31 -7.18 -25.22
C ALA A 45 37.00 -7.12 -23.71
N GLY A 46 37.72 -7.90 -22.91
CA GLY A 46 37.60 -7.87 -21.44
C GLY A 46 38.04 -6.52 -20.86
N ALA A 47 39.14 -5.94 -21.37
CA ALA A 47 39.61 -4.63 -20.93
C ALA A 47 38.61 -3.51 -21.28
N LEU A 48 37.95 -3.57 -22.45
CA LEU A 48 36.91 -2.61 -22.85
C LEU A 48 35.68 -2.70 -21.93
N GLU A 49 35.24 -3.89 -21.55
CA GLU A 49 34.17 -4.05 -20.57
C GLU A 49 34.56 -3.46 -19.21
N LEU A 50 35.76 -3.77 -18.70
CA LEU A 50 36.25 -3.25 -17.43
C LEU A 50 36.42 -1.73 -17.46
N LYS A 51 36.79 -1.14 -18.60
CA LYS A 51 36.83 0.31 -18.79
C LYS A 51 35.43 0.93 -18.64
N ARG A 52 34.43 0.39 -19.33
CA ARG A 52 33.02 0.85 -19.21
C ARG A 52 32.50 0.68 -17.79
N TYR A 53 32.85 -0.43 -17.14
CA TYR A 53 32.53 -0.70 -15.75
C TYR A 53 33.12 0.37 -14.82
N ASN A 54 34.40 0.70 -15.00
CA ASN A 54 35.10 1.72 -14.21
C ASN A 54 34.57 3.14 -14.47
N GLU A 55 34.22 3.49 -15.71
CA GLU A 55 33.57 4.76 -16.05
C GLU A 55 32.23 4.89 -15.32
N ALA A 56 31.43 3.83 -15.29
CA ALA A 56 30.19 3.80 -14.53
C ALA A 56 30.42 3.89 -13.01
N THR A 57 31.53 3.34 -12.49
CA THR A 57 31.94 3.51 -11.08
C THR A 57 32.32 4.96 -10.79
N SER A 58 33.14 5.56 -11.64
CA SER A 58 33.58 6.94 -11.49
C SER A 58 32.41 7.94 -11.58
N GLY A 59 31.44 7.68 -12.47
CA GLY A 59 30.21 8.46 -12.57
C GLY A 59 29.37 8.39 -11.29
N LEU A 60 29.21 7.19 -10.72
CA LEU A 60 28.54 7.00 -9.43
C LEU A 60 29.26 7.74 -8.30
N THR A 61 30.58 7.58 -8.17
CA THR A 61 31.37 8.26 -7.13
C THR A 61 31.25 9.78 -7.25
N ARG A 62 31.33 10.35 -8.45
CA ARG A 62 31.17 11.79 -8.67
C ARG A 62 29.77 12.29 -8.26
N ALA A 63 28.72 11.54 -8.59
CA ALA A 63 27.36 11.88 -8.21
C ALA A 63 27.13 11.78 -6.69
N ILE A 64 27.83 10.87 -6.01
CA ILE A 64 27.81 10.71 -4.55
C ILE A 64 28.58 11.86 -3.86
N ASP A 65 29.76 12.21 -4.38
CA ASP A 65 30.60 13.28 -3.82
C ASP A 65 29.93 14.65 -3.97
N GLY A 66 29.10 14.83 -5.00
CA GLY A 66 28.28 16.04 -5.19
C GLY A 66 27.10 16.19 -4.22
N LEU A 67 26.75 15.17 -3.44
CA LEU A 67 25.66 15.23 -2.46
C LEU A 67 26.11 15.90 -1.15
N SER A 68 26.06 17.23 -1.10
CA SER A 68 26.24 18.00 0.14
C SER A 68 24.92 18.22 0.90
N ALA A 69 23.80 18.29 0.18
CA ALA A 69 22.45 18.49 0.69
C ALA A 69 21.47 17.48 0.06
N PRO A 70 20.31 17.20 0.69
CA PRO A 70 19.29 16.36 0.08
C PRO A 70 18.88 16.93 -1.28
N PRO A 71 18.93 16.14 -2.36
CA PRO A 71 18.50 16.62 -3.68
C PRO A 71 17.00 16.94 -3.62
N ALA A 72 16.51 17.80 -4.52
CA ALA A 72 15.10 18.18 -4.56
C ALA A 72 14.17 17.04 -5.02
N SER A 73 14.70 16.12 -5.84
CA SER A 73 14.01 14.89 -6.20
C SER A 73 15.01 13.75 -6.38
N LEU A 74 14.62 12.53 -5.98
CA LEU A 74 15.41 11.33 -6.21
C LEU A 74 15.63 11.08 -7.70
N GLY A 75 14.59 11.31 -8.53
CA GLY A 75 14.65 11.13 -9.98
C GLY A 75 15.72 11.97 -10.67
N ALA A 76 15.79 13.27 -10.36
CA ALA A 76 16.78 14.17 -10.97
C ALA A 76 18.22 13.80 -10.58
N TRP A 77 18.43 13.30 -9.37
CA TRP A 77 19.73 12.77 -8.97
C TRP A 77 20.04 11.44 -9.66
N LEU A 78 19.08 10.52 -9.76
CA LEU A 78 19.24 9.24 -10.46
C LEU A 78 19.54 9.40 -11.96
N GLU A 79 19.05 10.46 -12.61
CA GLU A 79 19.37 10.75 -14.01
C GLU A 79 20.86 11.03 -14.25
N GLN A 80 21.54 11.63 -13.25
CA GLN A 80 22.99 11.88 -13.28
C GLN A 80 23.81 10.59 -13.18
N LEU A 81 23.21 9.51 -12.67
CA LEU A 81 23.86 8.22 -12.59
C LEU A 81 23.88 7.53 -13.99
N PRO A 82 24.92 6.73 -14.27
CA PRO A 82 24.95 5.86 -15.44
C PRO A 82 23.72 4.94 -15.50
N ALA A 83 23.14 4.77 -16.68
CA ALA A 83 21.89 4.02 -16.88
C ALA A 83 21.92 2.61 -16.27
N SER A 84 23.06 1.92 -16.33
CA SER A 84 23.24 0.57 -15.77
C SER A 84 23.11 0.49 -14.26
N LEU A 85 23.23 1.61 -13.53
CA LEU A 85 23.25 1.65 -12.07
C LEU A 85 21.99 2.28 -11.48
N ARG A 86 21.18 3.00 -12.29
CA ARG A 86 20.03 3.77 -11.80
C ARG A 86 19.05 2.92 -11.01
N ASN A 87 18.66 1.77 -11.56
CA ASN A 87 17.68 0.91 -10.90
C ASN A 87 18.23 0.33 -9.59
N ALA A 88 19.46 -0.20 -9.60
CA ALA A 88 20.09 -0.75 -8.41
C ALA A 88 20.31 0.31 -7.31
N ALA A 89 20.67 1.55 -7.69
CA ALA A 89 20.78 2.66 -6.77
C ALA A 89 19.42 3.10 -6.21
N ARG A 90 18.38 3.15 -7.05
CA ARG A 90 17.01 3.45 -6.64
C ARG A 90 16.50 2.47 -5.59
N LEU A 91 16.57 1.17 -5.88
CA LEU A 91 16.11 0.11 -4.96
C LEU A 91 16.87 0.17 -3.62
N ARG A 92 18.18 0.43 -3.65
CA ARG A 92 18.98 0.66 -2.44
C ARG A 92 18.51 1.87 -1.62
N VAL A 93 18.24 2.99 -2.27
CA VAL A 93 17.76 4.21 -1.58
C VAL A 93 16.37 3.99 -0.98
N GLU A 94 15.48 3.30 -1.69
CA GLU A 94 14.12 2.99 -1.24
C GLU A 94 14.10 2.00 -0.06
N GLY A 95 15.16 1.19 0.11
CA GLY A 95 15.39 0.34 1.29
C GLY A 95 15.69 -1.14 1.00
N GLU A 96 15.79 -1.53 -0.28
CA GLU A 96 16.08 -2.90 -0.67
C GLU A 96 17.59 -3.21 -0.68
N ARG A 97 17.97 -4.42 -0.23
CA ARG A 97 19.36 -4.88 -0.22
C ARG A 97 19.77 -5.49 -1.56
N VAL A 98 19.89 -4.67 -2.59
CA VAL A 98 20.30 -5.11 -3.95
C VAL A 98 21.80 -4.88 -4.18
N ALA A 99 22.53 -5.83 -4.76
CA ALA A 99 23.94 -5.61 -5.12
C ALA A 99 24.07 -4.72 -6.37
N LEU A 100 25.09 -3.86 -6.44
CA LEU A 100 25.40 -3.15 -7.69
C LEU A 100 25.89 -4.18 -8.74
N PRO A 101 25.46 -4.04 -10.01
CA PRO A 101 25.80 -5.02 -11.05
C PRO A 101 27.32 -5.10 -11.26
N GLY A 102 27.82 -6.32 -11.45
CA GLY A 102 29.22 -6.64 -11.73
C GLY A 102 29.55 -6.70 -13.23
N PRO A 103 30.82 -6.88 -13.62
CA PRO A 103 31.18 -7.19 -15.00
C PRO A 103 30.63 -8.57 -15.39
N ALA A 104 29.99 -8.67 -16.54
CA ALA A 104 29.29 -9.88 -16.98
C ALA A 104 30.22 -10.82 -17.77
N LEU A 105 31.06 -10.27 -18.65
CA LEU A 105 31.89 -11.06 -19.58
C LEU A 105 33.29 -11.35 -19.03
N ALA A 106 33.87 -10.45 -18.23
CA ALA A 106 35.25 -10.55 -17.76
C ALA A 106 35.58 -11.89 -17.08
N PRO A 107 34.75 -12.45 -16.17
CA PRO A 107 35.03 -13.76 -15.58
C PRO A 107 35.09 -14.90 -16.61
N TYR A 108 34.22 -14.87 -17.62
CA TYR A 108 34.20 -15.85 -18.70
C TYR A 108 35.39 -15.67 -19.65
N LEU A 109 35.77 -14.43 -19.97
CA LEU A 109 36.94 -14.13 -20.80
C LEU A 109 38.23 -14.54 -20.11
N VAL A 110 38.35 -14.36 -18.79
CA VAL A 110 39.49 -14.86 -18.00
C VAL A 110 39.63 -16.37 -18.14
N GLY A 111 38.54 -17.14 -18.03
CA GLY A 111 38.55 -18.59 -18.25
C GLY A 111 38.86 -18.97 -19.70
N LEU A 112 38.27 -18.25 -20.66
CA LEU A 112 38.48 -18.47 -22.10
C LEU A 112 39.94 -18.24 -22.50
N LEU A 113 40.61 -17.21 -21.96
CA LEU A 113 42.03 -16.94 -22.22
C LEU A 113 42.94 -18.10 -21.80
N VAL A 114 42.63 -18.76 -20.67
CA VAL A 114 43.35 -19.98 -20.24
C VAL A 114 43.09 -21.14 -21.19
N LEU A 115 41.82 -21.37 -21.57
CA LEU A 115 41.43 -22.40 -22.52
C LEU A 115 42.10 -22.22 -23.88
N LEU A 116 42.16 -21.00 -24.40
CA LEU A 116 42.88 -20.68 -25.64
C LEU A 116 44.39 -20.91 -25.49
N GLY A 117 44.96 -20.60 -24.33
CA GLY A 117 46.35 -20.93 -24.00
C GLY A 117 46.61 -22.43 -24.05
N MET A 118 45.73 -23.24 -23.45
CA MET A 118 45.82 -24.71 -23.48
C MET A 118 45.61 -25.29 -24.88
N LEU A 119 44.69 -24.71 -25.67
CA LEU A 119 44.48 -25.07 -27.07
C LEU A 119 45.75 -24.84 -27.89
N GLY A 120 46.43 -23.73 -27.66
CA GLY A 120 47.74 -23.45 -28.24
C GLY A 120 48.79 -24.51 -27.88
N THR A 121 48.81 -24.99 -26.64
CA THR A 121 49.69 -26.10 -26.22
C THR A 121 49.40 -27.39 -26.99
N LEU A 122 48.12 -27.76 -27.12
CA LEU A 122 47.70 -28.95 -27.86
C LEU A 122 48.11 -28.87 -29.34
N LEU A 123 47.88 -27.72 -29.97
CA LEU A 123 48.27 -27.48 -31.36
C LEU A 123 49.79 -27.50 -31.54
N GLY A 124 50.55 -26.93 -30.61
CA GLY A 124 52.01 -26.98 -30.61
C GLY A 124 52.54 -28.41 -30.48
N MET A 125 51.95 -29.23 -29.61
CA MET A 125 52.29 -30.66 -29.49
C MET A 125 51.98 -31.45 -30.77
N VAL A 126 50.85 -31.19 -31.44
CA VAL A 126 50.53 -31.82 -32.73
C VAL A 126 51.55 -31.42 -33.81
N ALA A 127 51.96 -30.15 -33.84
CA ALA A 127 53.00 -29.67 -34.76
C ALA A 127 54.37 -30.31 -34.47
N THR A 128 54.74 -30.48 -33.19
CA THR A 128 55.92 -31.23 -32.76
C THR A 128 55.87 -32.66 -33.30
N LEU A 129 54.78 -33.40 -33.06
CA LEU A 129 54.64 -34.80 -33.48
C LEU A 129 54.69 -34.95 -35.01
N ARG A 130 54.01 -34.07 -35.75
CA ARG A 130 54.10 -34.06 -37.23
C ARG A 130 55.50 -33.73 -37.72
N GLY A 131 56.19 -32.79 -37.08
CA GLY A 131 57.56 -32.41 -37.40
C GLY A 131 58.56 -33.55 -37.17
N THR A 132 58.42 -34.27 -36.06
CA THR A 132 59.24 -35.47 -35.76
C THR A 132 58.97 -36.60 -36.76
N GLY A 133 57.71 -36.87 -37.09
CA GLY A 133 57.33 -37.91 -38.05
C GLY A 133 57.89 -37.67 -39.45
N MET A 134 57.73 -36.46 -39.99
CA MET A 134 58.30 -36.09 -41.29
C MET A 134 59.83 -36.15 -41.30
N ALA A 135 60.46 -35.87 -40.16
CA ALA A 135 61.91 -35.88 -40.07
C ALA A 135 62.49 -37.29 -39.92
N LEU A 136 61.77 -38.25 -39.31
CA LEU A 136 62.12 -39.67 -39.34
C LEU A 136 61.99 -40.26 -40.76
N ASP A 137 60.98 -39.87 -41.54
CA ASP A 137 60.79 -40.34 -42.92
C ASP A 137 61.90 -39.87 -43.88
N SER A 138 62.60 -38.77 -43.56
CA SER A 138 63.63 -38.15 -44.41
C SER A 138 65.09 -38.48 -44.02
N ALA A 139 65.30 -39.39 -43.06
CA ALA A 139 66.58 -39.62 -42.40
C ALA A 139 67.64 -40.37 -43.25
N THR A 140 68.07 -39.78 -44.35
CA THR A 140 69.17 -40.30 -45.21
C THR A 140 70.43 -39.43 -45.21
N ASP A 141 70.42 -38.24 -44.58
CA ASP A 141 71.58 -37.32 -44.51
C ASP A 141 71.74 -36.68 -43.11
N LEU A 142 72.97 -36.33 -42.73
CA LEU A 142 73.34 -35.69 -41.46
C LEU A 142 72.60 -34.36 -41.22
N GLN A 143 72.26 -33.63 -42.28
CA GLN A 143 71.43 -32.42 -42.20
C GLN A 143 69.96 -32.73 -41.88
N ALA A 144 69.42 -33.86 -42.33
CA ALA A 144 68.08 -34.32 -41.99
C ALA A 144 67.98 -34.70 -40.49
N ILE A 145 69.05 -35.27 -39.92
CA ILE A 145 69.13 -35.56 -38.47
C ILE A 145 69.18 -34.27 -37.63
N ARG A 146 69.90 -33.24 -38.07
CA ARG A 146 69.90 -31.94 -37.37
C ARG A 146 68.53 -31.25 -37.46
N ALA A 147 67.87 -31.35 -38.61
CA ALA A 147 66.52 -30.84 -38.80
C ALA A 147 65.47 -31.62 -37.97
N SER A 148 65.63 -32.93 -37.82
CA SER A 148 64.75 -33.80 -37.02
C SER A 148 64.82 -33.51 -35.52
N LEU A 149 65.97 -33.05 -35.03
CA LEU A 149 66.14 -32.60 -33.65
C LEU A 149 65.65 -31.16 -33.41
N ALA A 150 65.66 -30.30 -34.44
CA ALA A 150 65.25 -28.90 -34.33
C ALA A 150 63.73 -28.68 -34.45
N ALA A 151 63.03 -29.52 -35.23
CA ALA A 151 61.57 -29.41 -35.43
C ALA A 151 60.75 -29.61 -34.13
N PRO A 152 61.06 -30.59 -33.26
CA PRO A 152 60.38 -30.75 -31.99
C PRO A 152 60.57 -29.56 -31.04
N VAL A 153 61.77 -28.99 -31.01
CA VAL A 153 62.11 -27.83 -30.17
C VAL A 153 61.32 -26.59 -30.60
N LYS A 154 61.14 -26.37 -31.91
CA LYS A 154 60.27 -25.28 -32.42
C LYS A 154 58.80 -25.49 -32.07
N GLY A 155 58.28 -26.70 -32.21
CA GLY A 155 56.89 -27.02 -31.85
C GLY A 155 56.59 -26.85 -30.35
N LEU A 156 57.53 -27.25 -29.48
CA LEU A 156 57.50 -26.99 -28.04
C LEU A 156 57.55 -25.49 -27.72
N GLY A 157 58.40 -24.71 -28.39
CA GLY A 157 58.46 -23.26 -28.24
C GLY A 157 57.13 -22.57 -28.55
N PHE A 158 56.40 -23.05 -29.56
CA PHE A 158 55.05 -22.55 -29.89
C PHE A 158 54.02 -22.94 -28.82
N ALA A 159 54.01 -24.20 -28.39
CA ALA A 159 53.11 -24.69 -27.35
C ALA A 159 53.24 -23.86 -26.06
N PHE A 160 54.48 -23.67 -25.59
CA PHE A 160 54.76 -22.88 -24.39
C PHE A 160 54.43 -21.40 -24.56
N GLY A 161 54.80 -20.80 -25.70
CA GLY A 161 54.53 -19.37 -25.91
C GLY A 161 53.02 -19.07 -25.96
N THR A 162 52.19 -19.85 -26.65
CA THR A 162 50.72 -19.62 -26.63
C THR A 162 50.12 -19.84 -25.24
N SER A 163 50.63 -20.79 -24.47
CA SER A 163 50.21 -21.05 -23.09
C SER A 163 50.55 -19.88 -22.16
N ILE A 164 51.79 -19.38 -22.24
CA ILE A 164 52.24 -18.21 -21.48
C ILE A 164 51.40 -16.98 -21.83
N ALA A 165 51.09 -16.75 -23.12
CA ALA A 165 50.22 -15.65 -23.54
C ALA A 165 48.82 -15.75 -22.90
N GLY A 166 48.21 -16.94 -22.92
CA GLY A 166 46.87 -17.17 -22.34
C GLY A 166 46.84 -17.02 -20.82
N VAL A 167 47.84 -17.57 -20.11
CA VAL A 167 47.94 -17.45 -18.64
C VAL A 167 48.25 -16.03 -18.21
N ALA A 168 49.21 -15.35 -18.86
CA ALA A 168 49.58 -13.98 -18.51
C ALA A 168 48.41 -13.00 -18.73
N THR A 169 47.71 -13.10 -19.85
CA THR A 169 46.53 -12.27 -20.12
C THR A 169 45.38 -12.56 -19.19
N SER A 170 45.10 -13.83 -18.90
CA SER A 170 44.08 -14.24 -17.94
C SER A 170 44.38 -13.68 -16.55
N ALA A 171 45.63 -13.80 -16.08
CA ALA A 171 46.07 -13.26 -14.80
C ALA A 171 45.95 -11.73 -14.73
N MET A 172 46.41 -11.02 -15.77
CA MET A 172 46.33 -9.56 -15.82
C MET A 172 44.87 -9.06 -15.91
N LEU A 173 44.02 -9.73 -16.70
CA LEU A 173 42.60 -9.40 -16.80
C LEU A 173 41.84 -9.71 -15.50
N GLY A 174 42.18 -10.83 -14.85
CA GLY A 174 41.64 -11.21 -13.55
C GLY A 174 42.00 -10.20 -12.45
N LEU A 175 43.26 -9.76 -12.42
CA LEU A 175 43.72 -8.71 -11.50
C LEU A 175 42.99 -7.38 -11.76
N LEU A 176 42.86 -6.96 -13.02
CA LEU A 176 42.10 -5.76 -13.39
C LEU A 176 40.64 -5.84 -12.94
N SER A 177 40.00 -6.99 -13.15
CA SER A 177 38.62 -7.24 -12.74
C SER A 177 38.47 -7.14 -11.22
N ALA A 178 39.41 -7.71 -10.47
CA ALA A 178 39.43 -7.65 -9.01
C ALA A 178 39.59 -6.20 -8.49
N LEU A 179 40.51 -5.43 -9.07
CA LEU A 179 40.73 -4.02 -8.73
C LEU A 179 39.48 -3.16 -9.01
N CYS A 180 38.88 -3.30 -10.19
CA CYS A 180 37.66 -2.59 -10.56
C CYS A 180 36.48 -2.95 -9.65
N ARG A 181 36.30 -4.24 -9.33
CA ARG A 181 35.23 -4.71 -8.43
C ARG A 181 35.40 -4.16 -7.01
N ARG A 182 36.64 -4.10 -6.51
CA ARG A 182 36.94 -3.47 -5.22
C ARG A 182 36.54 -1.99 -5.19
N GLU A 183 36.79 -1.24 -6.26
CA GLU A 183 36.37 0.16 -6.37
C GLU A 183 34.84 0.31 -6.37
N ARG A 184 34.12 -0.57 -7.07
CA ARG A 184 32.64 -0.58 -7.04
C ARG A 184 32.10 -0.84 -5.63
N ILE A 185 32.70 -1.76 -4.89
CA ILE A 185 32.29 -2.06 -3.51
C ILE A 185 32.50 -0.82 -2.62
N GLN A 186 33.61 -0.10 -2.78
CA GLN A 186 33.84 1.16 -2.06
C GLN A 186 32.79 2.23 -2.41
N ALA A 187 32.46 2.40 -3.69
CA ALA A 187 31.42 3.31 -4.13
C ALA A 187 30.03 2.91 -3.58
N ALA A 188 29.73 1.62 -3.50
CA ALA A 188 28.50 1.11 -2.88
C ALA A 188 28.44 1.46 -1.39
N HIS A 189 29.53 1.29 -0.65
CA HIS A 189 29.58 1.71 0.75
C HIS A 189 29.40 3.22 0.94
N MET A 190 30.01 4.04 0.08
CA MET A 190 29.80 5.50 0.11
C MET A 190 28.34 5.86 -0.18
N LEU A 191 27.70 5.15 -1.12
CA LEU A 191 26.28 5.30 -1.39
C LEU A 191 25.44 4.95 -0.15
N ASP A 192 25.73 3.82 0.50
CA ASP A 192 25.00 3.38 1.70
C ASP A 192 25.13 4.40 2.85
N VAL A 193 26.31 5.03 3.00
CA VAL A 193 26.51 6.14 3.97
C VAL A 193 25.65 7.36 3.60
N LYS A 194 25.55 7.71 2.32
CA LYS A 194 24.67 8.81 1.87
C LYS A 194 23.18 8.44 2.00
N ILE A 195 22.79 7.19 1.80
CA ILE A 195 21.43 6.68 2.04
C ILE A 195 21.04 6.86 3.50
N ALA A 196 21.95 6.57 4.44
CA ALA A 196 21.68 6.75 5.86
C ALA A 196 21.61 8.23 6.30
N THR A 197 22.15 9.16 5.50
CA THR A 197 22.29 10.58 5.85
C THR A 197 21.50 11.48 4.90
N THR A 198 22.12 11.92 3.80
CA THR A 198 21.59 12.92 2.87
C THR A 198 20.38 12.43 2.06
N LEU A 199 20.37 11.15 1.67
CA LEU A 199 19.31 10.54 0.88
C LEU A 199 18.24 9.85 1.76
N ARG A 200 18.39 9.88 3.09
CA ARG A 200 17.48 9.19 4.03
C ARG A 200 16.02 9.60 3.84
N ILE A 201 15.78 10.86 3.46
CA ILE A 201 14.44 11.39 3.21
C ILE A 201 13.65 10.61 2.13
N TYR A 202 14.37 9.94 1.22
CA TYR A 202 13.79 9.12 0.16
C TYR A 202 13.63 7.64 0.53
N SER A 203 14.06 7.22 1.72
CA SER A 203 13.87 5.86 2.20
C SER A 203 12.42 5.62 2.64
N GLN A 204 11.90 4.41 2.38
CA GLN A 204 10.56 4.05 2.88
C GLN A 204 10.49 4.08 4.41
N THR A 205 11.59 3.79 5.10
CA THR A 205 11.66 3.86 6.57
C THR A 205 11.43 5.29 7.06
N HIS A 206 12.03 6.30 6.43
CA HIS A 206 11.80 7.69 6.80
C HIS A 206 10.37 8.15 6.52
N GLN A 207 9.79 7.76 5.38
CA GLN A 207 8.40 8.07 5.06
C GLN A 207 7.43 7.48 6.09
N ARG A 208 7.70 6.26 6.58
CA ARG A 208 6.93 5.62 7.66
C ARG A 208 7.11 6.36 9.00
N GLU A 209 8.33 6.74 9.36
CA GLU A 209 8.61 7.53 10.57
C GLU A 209 7.89 8.90 10.53
N GLU A 210 7.87 9.55 9.38
CA GLU A 210 7.22 10.85 9.20
C GLU A 210 5.70 10.74 9.21
N ALA A 211 5.13 9.71 8.56
CA ALA A 211 3.71 9.40 8.68
C ALA A 211 3.30 9.12 10.15
N PHE A 212 4.11 8.36 10.89
CA PHE A 212 3.88 8.13 12.30
C PHE A 212 3.96 9.42 13.14
N ARG A 213 4.94 10.30 12.87
CA ARG A 213 5.02 11.62 13.52
C ARG A 213 3.81 12.50 13.21
N LEU A 214 3.30 12.47 11.99
CA LEU A 214 2.09 13.21 11.61
C LEU A 214 0.86 12.69 12.36
N LEU A 215 0.72 11.37 12.49
CA LEU A 215 -0.33 10.75 13.30
C LEU A 215 -0.20 11.11 14.79
N GLN A 216 1.03 11.12 15.33
CA GLN A 216 1.28 11.55 16.71
C GLN A 216 0.90 13.01 16.93
N ARG A 217 1.27 13.92 16.02
CA ARG A 217 0.86 15.34 16.08
C ARG A 217 -0.66 15.49 16.00
N GLN A 218 -1.34 14.70 15.18
CA GLN A 218 -2.79 14.70 15.11
C GLN A 218 -3.40 14.25 16.45
N ALA A 219 -2.85 13.20 17.07
CA ALA A 219 -3.29 12.73 18.38
C ALA A 219 -3.05 13.77 19.48
N GLU A 220 -1.95 14.54 19.43
CA GLU A 220 -1.65 15.63 20.38
C GLU A 220 -2.61 16.81 20.27
N VAL A 221 -3.21 17.06 19.11
CA VAL A 221 -4.21 18.13 18.90
C VAL A 221 -5.63 17.69 19.32
N MET A 222 -5.87 16.39 19.46
CA MET A 222 -7.19 15.85 19.76
C MET A 222 -7.76 16.29 21.13
N PRO A 223 -6.97 16.37 22.22
CA PRO A 223 -7.42 16.95 23.48
C PRO A 223 -7.85 18.41 23.35
N ALA A 224 -7.09 19.23 22.60
CA ALA A 224 -7.43 20.63 22.38
C ALA A 224 -8.73 20.79 21.56
N LEU A 225 -9.00 19.87 20.63
CA LEU A 225 -10.28 19.83 19.92
C LEU A 225 -11.43 19.48 20.88
N VAL A 226 -11.23 18.50 21.75
CA VAL A 226 -12.22 18.10 22.77
C VAL A 226 -12.49 19.25 23.75
N ASP A 227 -11.46 19.92 24.25
CA ASP A 227 -11.59 21.08 25.14
C ASP A 227 -12.38 22.22 24.46
N ARG A 228 -12.17 22.43 23.16
CA ARG A 228 -12.86 23.47 22.39
C ARG A 228 -14.32 23.12 22.12
N LEU A 229 -14.62 21.84 21.88
CA LEU A 229 -15.99 21.34 21.81
C LEU A 229 -16.70 21.45 23.15
N GLN A 230 -16.01 21.15 24.25
CA GLN A 230 -16.56 21.28 25.60
C GLN A 230 -16.83 22.75 25.95
N ALA A 231 -15.90 23.65 25.66
CA ALA A 231 -16.09 25.10 25.84
C ALA A 231 -17.27 25.64 25.00
N MET A 232 -17.46 25.14 23.77
CA MET A 232 -18.61 25.48 22.95
C MET A 232 -19.92 24.99 23.57
N MET A 233 -19.92 23.78 24.12
CA MET A 233 -21.09 23.21 24.81
C MET A 233 -21.47 24.04 26.06
N THR A 234 -20.48 24.44 26.86
CA THR A 234 -20.68 25.35 28.00
C THR A 234 -21.16 26.73 27.57
N ALA A 235 -20.64 27.28 26.47
CA ALA A 235 -21.11 28.57 25.94
C ALA A 235 -22.58 28.51 25.47
N ILE A 236 -23.00 27.41 24.86
CA ILE A 236 -24.40 27.18 24.48
C ILE A 236 -25.29 27.06 25.71
N GLU A 237 -24.85 26.35 26.75
CA GLU A 237 -25.57 26.23 28.02
C GLU A 237 -25.74 27.60 28.71
N GLN A 238 -24.67 28.39 28.75
CA GLN A 238 -24.69 29.75 29.28
C GLN A 238 -25.62 30.67 28.48
N GLN A 239 -25.61 30.55 27.14
CA GLN A 239 -26.48 31.32 26.26
C GLN A 239 -27.96 30.95 26.48
N ASN A 240 -28.26 29.67 26.70
CA ASN A 240 -29.61 29.21 27.03
C ASN A 240 -30.08 29.80 28.36
N HIS A 241 -29.21 29.82 29.39
CA HIS A 241 -29.53 30.47 30.67
C HIS A 241 -29.83 31.95 30.50
N VAL A 242 -29.00 32.70 29.77
CA VAL A 242 -29.20 34.14 29.54
C VAL A 242 -30.46 34.41 28.72
N LEU A 243 -30.77 33.58 27.72
CA LEU A 243 -32.01 33.68 26.95
C LEU A 243 -33.24 33.43 27.81
N ASN A 244 -33.17 32.42 28.69
CA ASN A 244 -34.25 32.10 29.62
C ASN A 244 -34.46 33.23 30.65
N GLU A 245 -33.39 33.77 31.23
CA GLU A 245 -33.47 34.95 32.11
C GLU A 245 -34.05 36.17 31.40
N ARG A 246 -33.64 36.44 30.16
CA ARG A 246 -34.23 37.53 29.35
C ARG A 246 -35.69 37.29 29.03
N GLN A 247 -36.09 36.04 28.80
CA GLN A 247 -37.49 35.69 28.54
C GLN A 247 -38.36 35.92 29.78
N VAL A 248 -37.89 35.50 30.96
CA VAL A 248 -38.56 35.77 32.24
C VAL A 248 -38.63 37.27 32.51
N ALA A 249 -37.53 38.00 32.38
CA ALA A 249 -37.52 39.45 32.58
C ALA A 249 -38.45 40.20 31.61
N ASN A 250 -38.56 39.73 30.36
CA ASN A 250 -39.51 40.29 29.39
C ASN A 250 -40.97 39.96 29.74
N GLN A 251 -41.25 38.77 30.27
CA GLN A 251 -42.58 38.41 30.77
C GLN A 251 -42.97 39.28 31.98
N ASP A 252 -42.07 39.45 32.96
CA ASP A 252 -42.30 40.31 34.12
C ASP A 252 -42.51 41.78 33.70
N ALA A 253 -41.70 42.28 32.78
CA ALA A 253 -41.86 43.63 32.24
C ALA A 253 -43.18 43.80 31.48
N PHE A 254 -43.62 42.78 30.75
CA PHE A 254 -44.92 42.78 30.07
C PHE A 254 -46.07 42.79 31.08
N HIS A 255 -46.00 41.97 32.14
CA HIS A 255 -46.99 41.95 33.21
C HIS A 255 -47.06 43.30 33.93
N GLY A 256 -45.93 43.86 34.36
CA GLY A 256 -45.89 45.17 35.01
C GLY A 256 -46.38 46.31 34.10
N ARG A 257 -46.07 46.28 32.81
CA ARG A 257 -46.56 47.29 31.85
C ARG A 257 -48.07 47.16 31.60
N THR A 258 -48.59 45.94 31.62
CA THR A 258 -50.03 45.67 31.51
C THR A 258 -50.76 46.15 32.75
N GLU A 259 -50.26 45.84 33.95
CA GLU A 259 -50.80 46.31 35.23
C GLU A 259 -50.80 47.85 35.32
N ALA A 260 -49.69 48.49 34.93
CA ALA A 260 -49.58 49.96 34.87
C ALA A 260 -50.57 50.58 33.86
N THR A 261 -50.89 49.88 32.78
CA THR A 261 -51.86 50.34 31.78
C THR A 261 -53.29 50.19 32.30
N TYR A 262 -53.60 49.10 32.99
CA TYR A 262 -54.89 48.90 33.66
C TYR A 262 -55.14 49.92 34.79
N THR A 263 -54.13 50.22 35.62
CA THR A 263 -54.25 51.27 36.64
C THR A 263 -54.38 52.65 36.02
N ARG A 264 -53.69 52.93 34.90
CA ARG A 264 -53.83 54.21 34.18
C ARG A 264 -55.21 54.35 33.53
N LEU A 265 -55.76 53.25 33.02
CA LEU A 265 -57.14 53.19 32.50
C LEU A 265 -58.14 53.43 33.64
N ALA A 266 -57.96 52.78 34.80
CA ALA A 266 -58.80 53.01 35.98
C ALA A 266 -58.73 54.47 36.47
N ALA A 267 -57.54 55.06 36.53
CA ALA A 267 -57.36 56.46 36.90
C ALA A 267 -57.93 57.44 35.85
N SER A 268 -57.90 57.08 34.56
CA SER A 268 -58.53 57.84 33.48
C SER A 268 -60.06 57.81 33.60
N VAL A 269 -60.64 56.66 33.91
CA VAL A 269 -62.08 56.50 34.13
C VAL A 269 -62.51 57.26 35.40
N GLU A 270 -61.74 57.16 36.49
CA GLU A 270 -61.99 57.93 37.71
C GLU A 270 -61.92 59.44 37.45
N ARG A 271 -60.93 59.90 36.70
CA ARG A 271 -60.79 61.33 36.31
C ARG A 271 -61.96 61.78 35.44
N SER A 272 -62.35 60.97 34.45
CA SER A 272 -63.49 61.27 33.58
C SER A 272 -64.81 61.34 34.37
N MET A 273 -65.00 60.49 35.39
CA MET A 273 -66.16 60.60 36.29
C MET A 273 -66.08 61.84 37.18
N LYS A 274 -64.91 62.16 37.75
CA LYS A 274 -64.72 63.39 38.55
C LYS A 274 -64.93 64.67 37.73
N GLU A 275 -64.43 64.73 36.50
CA GLU A 275 -64.67 65.84 35.57
C GLU A 275 -66.13 65.92 35.17
N SER A 276 -66.77 64.80 34.84
CA SER A 276 -68.21 64.78 34.52
C SER A 276 -69.09 65.23 35.69
N VAL A 277 -68.71 64.90 36.94
CA VAL A 277 -69.43 65.33 38.15
C VAL A 277 -69.13 66.80 38.48
N ALA A 278 -67.89 67.28 38.29
CA ALA A 278 -67.54 68.68 38.49
C ALA A 278 -68.15 69.62 37.43
N GLU A 279 -68.29 69.14 36.18
CA GLU A 279 -68.97 69.85 35.10
C GLU A 279 -70.48 69.93 35.36
N SER A 280 -71.08 68.84 35.87
CA SER A 280 -72.49 68.81 36.29
C SER A 280 -72.76 69.72 37.50
N ALA A 281 -71.79 69.86 38.42
CA ALA A 281 -71.89 70.81 39.53
C ALA A 281 -71.69 72.29 39.11
N ARG A 282 -70.87 72.58 38.09
CA ARG A 282 -70.77 73.94 37.50
C ARG A 282 -72.00 74.31 36.69
N ALA A 283 -72.60 73.36 35.97
CA ALA A 283 -73.85 73.56 35.25
C ALA A 283 -75.03 73.81 36.21
N ALA A 284 -75.03 73.21 37.40
CA ALA A 284 -76.00 73.51 38.46
C ALA A 284 -75.74 74.87 39.17
N GLY A 285 -74.48 75.31 39.26
CA GLY A 285 -74.10 76.59 39.87
C GLY A 285 -74.33 77.83 38.99
N ALA A 286 -74.32 77.67 37.66
CA ALA A 286 -74.54 78.76 36.71
C ALA A 286 -76.03 79.11 36.48
N ALA A 287 -76.96 78.33 37.04
CA ALA A 287 -78.41 78.52 36.86
C ALA A 287 -79.13 79.23 38.02
N LEU A 288 -78.45 79.49 39.15
CA LEU A 288 -79.08 80.04 40.37
C LEU A 288 -78.63 81.47 40.75
N GLN A 289 -78.00 82.22 39.85
CA GLN A 289 -77.59 83.61 40.12
C GLN A 289 -78.63 84.71 39.78
N PRO A 290 -79.51 84.60 38.77
CA PRO A 290 -80.39 85.71 38.37
C PRO A 290 -81.82 85.63 38.95
N VAL A 291 -82.00 85.20 40.21
CA VAL A 291 -83.34 85.17 40.86
C VAL A 291 -83.38 85.93 42.19
N MET A 292 -82.24 86.34 42.76
CA MET A 292 -82.21 87.15 44.00
C MET A 292 -81.93 88.65 43.76
N GLU A 293 -81.57 89.09 42.55
CA GLU A 293 -81.14 90.49 42.29
C GLU A 293 -82.10 91.34 41.42
N ALA A 294 -83.22 90.81 40.93
CA ALA A 294 -84.06 91.53 39.94
C ALA A 294 -85.54 91.71 40.32
N THR A 295 -85.88 91.69 41.61
CA THR A 295 -87.26 92.00 42.09
C THR A 295 -87.28 93.06 43.21
N MET A 296 -86.17 93.78 43.40
CA MET A 296 -86.10 94.98 44.23
C MET A 296 -85.61 96.13 43.36
N ALA A 297 -86.44 97.17 43.29
CA ALA A 297 -86.17 98.50 42.70
C ALA A 297 -86.41 98.68 41.19
N VAL A 298 -87.68 98.71 40.78
CA VAL A 298 -88.25 99.75 39.89
C VAL A 298 -89.73 99.91 40.30
N LEU A 299 -90.09 100.50 41.45
CA LEU A 299 -89.96 101.91 41.85
C LEU A 299 -90.45 102.86 40.74
N THR A 300 -91.67 103.39 40.95
CA THR A 300 -91.96 104.83 41.03
C THR A 300 -91.26 105.75 40.02
N ARG A 301 -91.91 106.70 39.35
CA ARG A 301 -92.98 107.59 39.84
C ARG A 301 -93.30 108.56 38.71
N GLU A 302 -94.57 108.95 38.58
CA GLU A 302 -95.03 110.34 38.48
C GLU A 302 -96.56 110.29 38.53
N SER A 303 -97.29 110.74 39.56
CA SER A 303 -97.34 112.08 40.19
C SER A 303 -97.61 113.14 39.11
N ALA A 304 -98.64 113.97 39.11
CA ALA A 304 -99.63 114.35 40.10
C ALA A 304 -100.75 115.09 39.36
N ALA A 305 -101.99 115.02 39.85
CA ALA A 305 -102.87 116.18 39.97
C ALA A 305 -104.20 115.75 40.61
N LEU A 306 -104.32 116.13 41.89
CA LEU A 306 -105.52 116.63 42.57
C LEU A 306 -106.86 115.97 42.20
N HIS A 307 -107.39 115.11 43.06
CA HIS A 307 -108.16 115.58 44.21
C HIS A 307 -109.27 116.57 43.78
N THR A 308 -110.40 116.02 43.30
CA THR A 308 -111.80 116.42 43.57
C THR A 308 -112.71 115.71 42.56
N SER A 309 -113.08 114.44 42.80
CA SER A 309 -114.33 113.81 42.30
C SER A 309 -114.38 112.33 42.71
N VAL A 310 -114.24 112.06 44.02
CA VAL A 310 -114.29 110.69 44.58
C VAL A 310 -115.72 110.23 44.91
N THR A 311 -116.74 111.07 44.83
CA THR A 311 -118.02 110.72 45.49
C THR A 311 -119.09 110.16 44.55
N THR A 312 -118.82 109.84 43.28
CA THR A 312 -119.92 109.38 42.38
C THR A 312 -119.57 108.28 41.38
N ALA A 313 -118.33 107.78 41.35
CA ALA A 313 -117.91 106.80 40.34
C ALA A 313 -117.35 105.48 40.91
N VAL A 314 -117.81 105.03 42.08
CA VAL A 314 -117.46 103.70 42.64
C VAL A 314 -118.59 102.68 42.52
N GLN A 315 -119.80 103.06 42.11
CA GLN A 315 -120.92 102.11 42.06
C GLN A 315 -121.01 101.26 40.77
N ARG A 316 -120.24 101.56 39.72
CA ARG A 316 -120.38 100.89 38.40
C ARG A 316 -119.22 99.99 37.96
N GLN A 317 -118.15 99.88 38.75
CA GLN A 317 -116.94 99.16 38.33
C GLN A 317 -116.73 97.83 39.06
N LEU A 318 -117.63 97.46 39.99
CA LEU A 318 -117.52 96.22 40.76
C LEU A 318 -118.08 94.98 40.06
N ASP A 319 -118.79 95.10 38.95
CA ASP A 319 -119.30 93.92 38.20
C ASP A 319 -118.34 93.43 37.10
N GLY A 320 -117.36 94.23 36.68
CA GLY A 320 -116.47 93.90 35.55
C GLY A 320 -115.17 93.18 35.89
N LEU A 321 -114.77 93.16 37.17
CA LEU A 321 -113.48 92.57 37.59
C LEU A 321 -113.57 91.08 37.97
N SER A 322 -114.78 90.55 38.16
CA SER A 322 -114.97 89.16 38.59
C SER A 322 -114.74 88.15 37.44
N SER A 323 -115.07 88.49 36.19
CA SER A 323 -114.95 87.53 35.07
C SER A 323 -113.54 87.39 34.49
N GLY A 324 -112.65 88.37 34.73
CA GLY A 324 -111.29 88.36 34.14
C GLY A 324 -110.29 87.45 34.84
N PHE A 325 -110.47 87.20 36.14
CA PHE A 325 -109.54 86.38 36.93
C PHE A 325 -109.71 84.88 36.68
N GLU A 326 -110.93 84.40 36.43
CA GLU A 326 -111.21 82.97 36.21
C GLU A 326 -110.66 82.46 34.85
N SER A 327 -110.67 83.32 33.82
CA SER A 327 -110.14 82.99 32.48
C SER A 327 -108.61 82.97 32.41
N THR A 328 -107.91 83.67 33.31
CA THR A 328 -106.44 83.75 33.27
C THR A 328 -105.80 82.59 34.03
N ALA A 329 -106.43 82.10 35.10
CA ALA A 329 -105.93 80.95 35.88
C ALA A 329 -106.03 79.62 35.11
N THR A 330 -107.08 79.44 34.30
CA THR A 330 -107.27 78.26 33.45
C THR A 330 -106.24 78.18 32.32
N ASN A 331 -105.98 79.29 31.63
CA ASN A 331 -105.05 79.33 30.50
C ASN A 331 -103.58 79.07 30.90
N VAL A 332 -103.17 79.55 32.08
CA VAL A 332 -101.81 79.29 32.60
C VAL A 332 -101.65 77.82 33.01
N SER A 333 -102.69 77.19 33.56
CA SER A 333 -102.66 75.77 33.92
C SER A 333 -102.59 74.87 32.69
N ASP A 334 -103.31 75.21 31.62
CA ASP A 334 -103.29 74.47 30.35
C ASP A 334 -101.92 74.56 29.64
N ILE A 335 -101.29 75.74 29.63
CA ILE A 335 -99.95 75.93 29.05
C ILE A 335 -98.89 75.15 29.84
N TRP A 336 -98.99 75.13 31.17
CA TRP A 336 -98.05 74.38 32.01
C TRP A 336 -98.23 72.86 31.86
N HIS A 337 -99.48 72.38 31.75
CA HIS A 337 -99.73 70.96 31.45
C HIS A 337 -99.22 70.58 30.06
N GLN A 338 -99.41 71.41 29.04
CA GLN A 338 -98.85 71.16 27.70
C GLN A 338 -97.32 71.14 27.71
N ALA A 339 -96.67 72.06 28.42
CA ALA A 339 -95.21 72.10 28.52
C ALA A 339 -94.65 70.86 29.25
N LEU A 340 -95.29 70.41 30.33
CA LEU A 340 -94.85 69.22 31.09
C LEU A 340 -95.03 67.94 30.27
N THR A 341 -96.15 67.81 29.56
CA THR A 341 -96.42 66.65 28.69
C THR A 341 -95.46 66.61 27.49
N ALA A 342 -95.14 67.77 26.90
CA ALA A 342 -94.15 67.87 25.83
C ALA A 342 -92.73 67.51 26.31
N HIS A 343 -92.36 67.91 27.53
CA HIS A 343 -91.05 67.56 28.11
C HIS A 343 -90.96 66.07 28.45
N GLN A 344 -92.04 65.45 28.92
CA GLN A 344 -92.09 64.04 29.26
C GLN A 344 -91.94 63.15 28.00
N HIS A 345 -92.67 63.46 26.93
CA HIS A 345 -92.50 62.78 25.64
C HIS A 345 -91.13 62.99 25.00
N SER A 346 -90.54 64.19 25.11
CA SER A 346 -89.19 64.43 24.60
C SER A 346 -88.12 63.65 25.36
N THR A 347 -88.30 63.45 26.67
CA THR A 347 -87.35 62.71 27.51
C THR A 347 -87.44 61.20 27.26
N GLU A 348 -88.66 60.68 27.05
CA GLU A 348 -88.89 59.29 26.63
C GLU A 348 -88.26 59.03 25.24
N GLY A 349 -88.50 59.93 24.27
CA GLY A 349 -87.94 59.80 22.93
C GLY A 349 -86.40 59.83 22.90
N LEU A 350 -85.77 60.66 23.74
CA LEU A 350 -84.30 60.70 23.86
C LEU A 350 -83.75 59.39 24.45
N SER A 351 -84.39 58.86 25.49
CA SER A 351 -83.97 57.62 26.17
C SER A 351 -84.11 56.41 25.24
N GLU A 352 -85.20 56.34 24.47
CA GLU A 352 -85.44 55.31 23.47
C GLU A 352 -84.41 55.39 22.32
N HIS A 353 -84.10 56.60 21.85
CA HIS A 353 -83.08 56.79 20.82
C HIS A 353 -81.67 56.40 21.29
N LEU A 354 -81.32 56.72 22.54
CA LEU A 354 -80.04 56.35 23.13
C LEU A 354 -79.90 54.83 23.28
N ARG A 355 -80.99 54.18 23.72
CA ARG A 355 -81.05 52.72 23.85
C ARG A 355 -80.94 52.03 22.48
N LEU A 356 -81.68 52.48 21.47
CA LEU A 356 -81.57 51.97 20.10
C LEU A 356 -80.16 52.17 19.52
N SER A 357 -79.50 53.29 19.81
CA SER A 357 -78.13 53.54 19.37
C SER A 357 -77.12 52.61 20.06
N LEU A 358 -77.28 52.34 21.35
CA LEU A 358 -76.43 51.41 22.11
C LEU A 358 -76.64 49.96 21.68
N ASP A 359 -77.89 49.54 21.48
CA ASP A 359 -78.22 48.21 20.98
C ASP A 359 -77.61 48.00 19.59
N ARG A 360 -77.75 48.98 18.68
CA ARG A 360 -77.16 48.93 17.35
C ARG A 360 -75.64 48.89 17.37
N PHE A 361 -75.01 49.61 18.30
CA PHE A 361 -73.56 49.57 18.47
C PHE A 361 -73.09 48.20 18.96
N ASN A 362 -73.73 47.63 19.98
CA ASN A 362 -73.41 46.30 20.49
C ASN A 362 -73.56 45.23 19.41
N GLU A 363 -74.66 45.27 18.66
CA GLU A 363 -74.94 44.33 17.58
C GLU A 363 -73.87 44.43 16.48
N THR A 364 -73.50 45.64 16.07
CA THR A 364 -72.46 45.87 15.06
C THR A 364 -71.07 45.45 15.56
N PHE A 365 -70.77 45.70 16.84
CA PHE A 365 -69.50 45.35 17.46
C PHE A 365 -69.35 43.83 17.64
N GLU A 366 -70.40 43.15 18.09
CA GLU A 366 -70.46 41.69 18.20
C GLU A 366 -70.25 41.04 16.82
N GLN A 367 -70.98 41.52 15.80
CA GLN A 367 -70.90 40.99 14.45
C GLN A 367 -69.52 41.19 13.81
N ARG A 368 -68.88 42.36 14.03
CA ARG A 368 -67.49 42.60 13.59
C ARG A 368 -66.48 41.73 14.35
N SER A 369 -66.66 41.55 15.66
CA SER A 369 -65.74 40.75 16.47
C SER A 369 -65.80 39.27 16.09
N ILE A 370 -67.01 38.73 15.87
CA ILE A 370 -67.21 37.35 15.38
C ILE A 370 -66.56 37.19 14.00
N SER A 371 -66.80 38.13 13.07
CA SER A 371 -66.22 38.06 11.72
C SER A 371 -64.69 38.13 11.71
N LEU A 372 -64.09 38.91 12.61
CA LEU A 372 -62.63 39.03 12.72
C LEU A 372 -62.02 37.78 13.36
N LEU A 373 -62.67 37.23 14.39
CA LEU A 373 -62.26 35.98 15.03
C LEU A 373 -62.34 34.80 14.06
N ASP A 374 -63.45 34.71 13.32
CA ASP A 374 -63.67 33.71 12.28
C ASP A 374 -62.59 33.82 11.19
N GLY A 375 -62.36 35.02 10.63
CA GLY A 375 -61.34 35.23 9.60
C GLY A 375 -59.90 34.94 10.06
N VAL A 376 -59.57 35.18 11.33
CA VAL A 376 -58.27 34.79 11.90
C VAL A 376 -58.19 33.27 12.08
N SER A 377 -59.26 32.62 12.56
CA SER A 377 -59.33 31.16 12.69
C SER A 377 -59.19 30.47 11.33
N THR A 378 -59.96 30.90 10.33
CA THR A 378 -59.89 30.31 8.98
C THR A 378 -58.49 30.46 8.38
N ARG A 379 -57.83 31.60 8.63
CA ARG A 379 -56.49 31.85 8.12
C ARG A 379 -55.44 31.01 8.85
N LEU A 380 -55.54 30.85 10.18
CA LEU A 380 -54.69 29.93 10.94
C LEU A 380 -54.88 28.48 10.48
N ASP A 381 -56.12 28.03 10.31
CA ASP A 381 -56.44 26.69 9.80
C ASP A 381 -55.86 26.46 8.40
N ALA A 382 -56.03 27.42 7.50
CA ALA A 382 -55.45 27.36 6.16
C ALA A 382 -53.91 27.33 6.18
N THR A 383 -53.28 28.07 7.09
CA THR A 383 -51.82 28.12 7.22
C THR A 383 -51.28 26.80 7.79
N THR A 384 -51.94 26.26 8.82
CA THR A 384 -51.59 24.96 9.43
C THR A 384 -51.79 23.82 8.44
N ALA A 385 -52.89 23.83 7.67
CA ALA A 385 -53.13 22.87 6.61
C ALA A 385 -52.08 22.97 5.49
N GLY A 386 -51.69 24.19 5.09
CA GLY A 386 -50.65 24.43 4.10
C GLY A 386 -49.27 23.96 4.55
N ILE A 387 -48.89 24.22 5.80
CA ILE A 387 -47.63 23.75 6.39
C ILE A 387 -47.63 22.21 6.49
N SER A 388 -48.71 21.59 6.97
CA SER A 388 -48.85 20.13 7.05
C SER A 388 -48.83 19.46 5.68
N ALA A 389 -49.38 20.10 4.64
CA ALA A 389 -49.31 19.60 3.28
C ALA A 389 -47.88 19.70 2.72
N ALA A 390 -47.21 20.84 2.90
CA ALA A 390 -45.83 21.03 2.46
C ALA A 390 -44.86 20.07 3.18
N TRP A 391 -45.08 19.82 4.47
CA TRP A 391 -44.29 18.84 5.23
C TRP A 391 -44.52 17.42 4.73
N ARG A 392 -45.77 17.01 4.49
CA ARG A 392 -46.07 15.69 3.89
C ARG A 392 -45.45 15.52 2.51
N ASP A 393 -45.48 16.54 1.67
CA ASP A 393 -44.85 16.52 0.35
C ASP A 393 -43.33 16.40 0.46
N ALA A 394 -42.70 17.14 1.38
CA ALA A 394 -41.28 17.04 1.63
C ALA A 394 -40.87 15.64 2.14
N LEU A 395 -41.67 15.05 3.04
CA LEU A 395 -41.43 13.72 3.59
C LEU A 395 -41.59 12.63 2.52
N ALA A 396 -42.64 12.73 1.69
CA ALA A 396 -42.85 11.82 0.56
C ALA A 396 -41.78 11.96 -0.54
N GLN A 397 -41.25 13.18 -0.74
CA GLN A 397 -40.13 13.42 -1.66
C GLN A 397 -38.83 12.82 -1.09
N GLN A 398 -38.59 12.95 0.21
CA GLN A 398 -37.43 12.38 0.88
C GLN A 398 -37.48 10.84 0.90
N GLU A 399 -38.64 10.24 1.11
CA GLU A 399 -38.86 8.79 1.02
C GLU A 399 -38.57 8.27 -0.39
N ARG A 400 -39.13 8.92 -1.43
CA ARG A 400 -38.85 8.58 -2.83
C ARG A 400 -37.37 8.70 -3.20
N ILE A 401 -36.68 9.73 -2.71
CA ILE A 401 -35.23 9.89 -2.94
C ILE A 401 -34.45 8.82 -2.17
N GLY A 402 -34.83 8.53 -0.93
CA GLY A 402 -34.22 7.48 -0.11
C GLY A 402 -34.36 6.09 -0.73
N GLU A 403 -35.55 5.75 -1.22
CA GLU A 403 -35.82 4.48 -1.89
C GLU A 403 -35.05 4.38 -3.21
N LYS A 404 -34.99 5.46 -4.00
CA LYS A 404 -34.20 5.50 -5.24
C LYS A 404 -32.70 5.38 -4.98
N LEU A 405 -32.19 5.96 -3.89
CA LEU A 405 -30.80 5.84 -3.48
C LEU A 405 -30.49 4.43 -2.98
N ALA A 406 -31.38 3.83 -2.17
CA ALA A 406 -31.26 2.46 -1.70
C ALA A 406 -31.27 1.46 -2.87
N GLN A 407 -32.15 1.64 -3.84
CA GLN A 407 -32.19 0.84 -5.07
C GLN A 407 -30.91 1.00 -5.89
N HIS A 408 -30.43 2.23 -6.12
CA HIS A 408 -29.15 2.44 -6.82
C HIS A 408 -27.99 1.78 -6.10
N ASN A 409 -27.95 1.87 -4.76
CA ASN A 409 -26.88 1.29 -3.97
C ASN A 409 -26.93 -0.24 -3.99
N ALA A 410 -28.12 -0.84 -3.85
CA ALA A 410 -28.32 -2.28 -4.01
C ALA A 410 -27.91 -2.76 -5.42
N HIS A 411 -28.24 -1.98 -6.45
CA HIS A 411 -27.89 -2.33 -7.82
C HIS A 411 -26.38 -2.23 -8.08
N ALA A 412 -25.72 -1.21 -7.53
CA ALA A 412 -24.27 -1.03 -7.59
C ALA A 412 -23.52 -2.14 -6.82
N LEU A 413 -24.00 -2.51 -5.63
CA LEU A 413 -23.45 -3.62 -4.84
C LEU A 413 -23.61 -4.96 -5.58
N ASN A 414 -24.77 -5.23 -6.17
CA ASN A 414 -24.97 -6.44 -6.96
C ASN A 414 -24.10 -6.45 -8.23
N ALA A 415 -23.93 -5.32 -8.91
CA ALA A 415 -23.05 -5.21 -10.06
C ALA A 415 -21.57 -5.40 -9.67
N ALA A 416 -21.15 -4.85 -8.53
CA ALA A 416 -19.81 -5.05 -7.99
C ALA A 416 -19.57 -6.51 -7.58
N ALA A 417 -20.55 -7.16 -6.93
CA ALA A 417 -20.48 -8.57 -6.56
C ALA A 417 -20.38 -9.47 -7.81
N ALA A 418 -21.19 -9.22 -8.84
CA ALA A 418 -21.14 -9.95 -10.11
C ALA A 418 -19.80 -9.74 -10.84
N SER A 419 -19.28 -8.50 -10.87
CA SER A 419 -17.97 -8.22 -11.46
C SER A 419 -16.85 -8.90 -10.67
N PHE A 420 -16.94 -8.92 -9.35
CA PHE A 420 -15.98 -9.59 -8.48
C PHE A 420 -16.01 -11.11 -8.68
N GLU A 421 -17.19 -11.72 -8.77
CA GLU A 421 -17.37 -13.15 -9.06
C GLU A 421 -16.79 -13.51 -10.43
N GLN A 422 -17.09 -12.71 -11.46
CA GLN A 422 -16.55 -12.90 -12.81
C GLN A 422 -15.02 -12.77 -12.83
N HIS A 423 -14.46 -11.79 -12.14
CA HIS A 423 -13.01 -11.59 -12.04
C HIS A 423 -12.35 -12.72 -11.25
N SER A 424 -12.97 -13.18 -10.17
CA SER A 424 -12.48 -14.30 -9.35
C SER A 424 -12.50 -15.61 -10.13
N ALA A 425 -13.57 -15.89 -10.88
CA ALA A 425 -13.65 -17.04 -11.78
C ALA A 425 -12.61 -16.97 -12.91
N SER A 426 -12.40 -15.79 -13.50
CA SER A 426 -11.37 -15.58 -14.51
C SER A 426 -9.96 -15.78 -13.95
N LEU A 427 -9.69 -15.27 -12.74
CA LEU A 427 -8.42 -15.43 -12.06
C LEU A 427 -8.17 -16.92 -11.74
N LEU A 428 -9.17 -17.61 -11.19
CA LEU A 428 -9.08 -19.03 -10.89
C LEU A 428 -8.82 -19.85 -12.16
N GLY A 429 -9.52 -19.55 -13.26
CA GLY A 429 -9.26 -20.18 -14.56
C GLY A 429 -7.85 -19.91 -15.10
N LYS A 430 -7.33 -18.70 -14.93
CA LYS A 430 -5.93 -18.37 -15.32
C LYS A 430 -4.90 -19.06 -14.46
N VAL A 431 -5.14 -19.18 -13.15
CA VAL A 431 -4.26 -19.91 -12.21
C VAL A 431 -4.26 -21.39 -12.53
N ASP A 432 -5.43 -22.00 -12.75
CA ASP A 432 -5.56 -23.41 -13.13
C ASP A 432 -4.86 -23.69 -14.46
N GLN A 433 -5.07 -22.84 -15.46
CA GLN A 433 -4.36 -22.92 -16.74
C GLN A 433 -2.85 -22.76 -16.57
N SER A 434 -2.39 -21.81 -15.76
CA SER A 434 -0.96 -21.61 -15.48
C SER A 434 -0.35 -22.82 -14.78
N HIS A 435 -1.09 -23.43 -13.84
CA HIS A 435 -0.64 -24.62 -13.11
C HIS A 435 -0.58 -25.83 -14.03
N SER A 436 -1.58 -26.04 -14.88
CA SER A 436 -1.59 -27.10 -15.91
C SER A 436 -0.44 -26.93 -16.90
N ASN A 437 -0.19 -25.69 -17.36
CA ASN A 437 0.93 -25.39 -18.24
C ASN A 437 2.28 -25.67 -17.56
N LEU A 438 2.44 -25.26 -16.29
CA LEU A 438 3.66 -25.52 -15.52
C LEU A 438 3.89 -27.01 -15.31
N GLN A 439 2.85 -27.78 -14.96
CA GLN A 439 2.95 -29.24 -14.82
C GLN A 439 3.37 -29.90 -16.14
N THR A 440 2.77 -29.47 -17.26
CA THR A 440 3.12 -29.97 -18.60
C THR A 440 4.56 -29.64 -18.95
N GLU A 441 5.02 -28.41 -18.68
CA GLU A 441 6.40 -28.01 -18.97
C GLU A 441 7.41 -28.75 -18.07
N LEU A 442 7.11 -28.94 -16.79
CA LEU A 442 7.93 -29.72 -15.87
C LEU A 442 8.03 -31.19 -16.30
N ALA A 443 6.91 -31.82 -16.66
CA ALA A 443 6.88 -33.18 -17.18
C ALA A 443 7.74 -33.30 -18.45
N SER A 444 7.62 -32.35 -19.39
CA SER A 444 8.42 -32.33 -20.62
C SER A 444 9.93 -32.14 -20.35
N ARG A 445 10.28 -31.30 -19.36
CA ARG A 445 11.67 -31.08 -18.95
C ARG A 445 12.26 -32.32 -18.28
N ASP A 446 11.49 -32.98 -17.42
CA ASP A 446 11.93 -34.20 -16.76
C ASP A 446 12.11 -35.33 -17.76
N GLU A 447 11.20 -35.47 -18.73
CA GLU A 447 11.33 -36.44 -19.82
C GLU A 447 12.56 -36.15 -20.69
N ALA A 448 12.79 -34.89 -21.06
CA ALA A 448 13.99 -34.48 -21.79
C ALA A 448 15.28 -34.72 -20.98
N ARG A 449 15.26 -34.47 -19.67
CA ARG A 449 16.40 -34.75 -18.77
C ARG A 449 16.67 -36.24 -18.67
N LEU A 450 15.63 -37.06 -18.50
CA LEU A 450 15.75 -38.51 -18.46
C LEU A 450 16.29 -39.06 -19.78
N ALA A 451 15.78 -38.59 -20.93
CA ALA A 451 16.29 -38.98 -22.24
C ALA A 451 17.77 -38.61 -22.41
N ALA A 452 18.18 -37.41 -21.99
CA ALA A 452 19.58 -36.98 -22.03
C ALA A 452 20.47 -37.83 -21.10
N TRP A 453 20.01 -38.16 -19.90
CA TRP A 453 20.73 -39.03 -18.97
C TRP A 453 20.86 -40.46 -19.51
N THR A 454 19.78 -41.03 -20.05
CA THR A 454 19.82 -42.35 -20.69
C THR A 454 20.79 -42.36 -21.87
N GLY A 455 20.77 -41.32 -22.70
CA GLY A 455 21.73 -41.19 -23.81
C GLY A 455 23.18 -41.05 -23.36
N GLN A 456 23.45 -40.33 -22.26
CA GLN A 456 24.79 -40.27 -21.67
C GLN A 456 25.24 -41.61 -21.08
N LEU A 457 24.36 -42.31 -20.37
CA LEU A 457 24.62 -43.65 -19.83
C LEU A 457 24.91 -44.66 -20.94
N GLU A 458 24.14 -44.62 -22.03
CA GLU A 458 24.38 -45.44 -23.21
C GLU A 458 25.72 -45.09 -23.89
N SER A 459 26.04 -43.80 -24.02
CA SER A 459 27.34 -43.36 -24.53
C SER A 459 28.51 -43.82 -23.65
N ILE A 460 28.37 -43.78 -22.33
CA ILE A 460 29.38 -44.26 -21.39
C ILE A 460 29.53 -45.78 -21.50
N SER A 461 28.41 -46.51 -21.51
CA SER A 461 28.39 -47.98 -21.64
C SER A 461 29.05 -48.44 -22.95
N THR A 462 28.69 -47.82 -24.07
CA THR A 462 29.28 -48.12 -25.38
C THR A 462 30.76 -47.76 -25.45
N THR A 463 31.18 -46.66 -24.82
CA THR A 463 32.60 -46.28 -24.74
C THR A 463 33.39 -47.27 -23.90
N LEU A 464 32.90 -47.64 -22.71
CA LEU A 464 33.51 -48.64 -21.85
C LEU A 464 33.60 -50.02 -22.53
N SER A 465 32.53 -50.46 -23.20
CA SER A 465 32.54 -51.72 -23.93
C SER A 465 33.58 -51.72 -25.06
N ARG A 466 33.72 -50.59 -25.77
CA ARG A 466 34.73 -50.43 -26.83
C ARG A 466 36.15 -50.39 -26.27
N GLU A 467 36.38 -49.66 -25.19
CA GLU A 467 37.68 -49.62 -24.53
C GLU A 467 38.06 -51.01 -23.98
N TRP A 468 37.10 -51.75 -23.44
CA TRP A 468 37.30 -53.12 -22.99
C TRP A 468 37.66 -54.08 -24.12
N GLU A 469 36.94 -54.01 -25.25
CA GLU A 469 37.24 -54.83 -26.43
C GLU A 469 38.63 -54.50 -27.00
N GLN A 470 39.00 -53.22 -27.07
CA GLN A 470 40.33 -52.79 -27.49
C GLN A 470 41.43 -53.24 -26.52
N ALA A 471 41.20 -53.14 -25.20
CA ALA A 471 42.14 -53.62 -24.20
C ALA A 471 42.30 -55.15 -24.27
N GLY A 472 41.20 -55.88 -24.48
CA GLY A 472 41.20 -57.33 -24.70
C GLY A 472 41.98 -57.73 -25.96
N ALA A 473 41.76 -57.05 -27.09
CA ALA A 473 42.49 -57.30 -28.33
C ALA A 473 43.99 -57.02 -28.17
N ARG A 474 44.37 -55.90 -27.54
CA ARG A 474 45.78 -55.58 -27.27
C ARG A 474 46.44 -56.61 -26.36
N THR A 475 45.72 -57.09 -25.35
CA THR A 475 46.21 -58.13 -24.43
C THR A 475 46.40 -59.47 -25.16
N ALA A 476 45.43 -59.86 -26.00
CA ALA A 476 45.53 -61.06 -26.82
C ALA A 476 46.72 -61.01 -27.81
N THR A 477 46.90 -59.88 -28.51
CA THR A 477 48.07 -59.68 -29.38
C THR A 477 49.38 -59.76 -28.60
N ARG A 478 49.45 -59.10 -27.44
CA ARG A 478 50.65 -59.15 -26.57
C ARG A 478 50.96 -60.59 -26.14
N GLN A 479 49.94 -61.37 -25.80
CA GLN A 479 50.10 -62.74 -25.38
C GLN A 479 50.50 -63.67 -26.53
N GLN A 480 49.98 -63.42 -27.73
CA GLN A 480 50.41 -64.09 -28.97
C GLN A 480 51.89 -63.80 -29.26
N ASP A 481 52.31 -62.53 -29.22
CA ASP A 481 53.71 -62.12 -29.45
C ASP A 481 54.65 -62.79 -28.43
N ILE A 482 54.23 -62.88 -27.16
CA ILE A 482 54.98 -63.59 -26.11
C ILE A 482 55.10 -65.08 -26.44
N CYS A 483 54.00 -65.74 -26.82
CA CYS A 483 54.00 -67.15 -27.20
C CYS A 483 54.87 -67.42 -28.43
N ASP A 484 54.81 -66.55 -29.44
CA ASP A 484 55.63 -66.67 -30.65
C ASP A 484 57.12 -66.46 -30.35
N THR A 485 57.44 -65.51 -29.47
CA THR A 485 58.80 -65.29 -28.98
C THR A 485 59.31 -66.51 -28.20
N LEU A 486 58.49 -67.09 -27.32
CA LEU A 486 58.83 -68.31 -26.59
C LEU A 486 59.03 -69.49 -27.54
N ALA A 487 58.19 -69.64 -28.56
CA ALA A 487 58.31 -70.68 -29.57
C ALA A 487 59.56 -70.51 -30.46
N SER A 488 59.92 -69.27 -30.80
CA SER A 488 61.19 -68.97 -31.50
C SER A 488 62.37 -69.32 -30.62
N THR A 489 62.37 -68.84 -29.37
CA THR A 489 63.45 -69.10 -28.42
C THR A 489 63.64 -70.60 -28.17
N ALA A 490 62.55 -71.37 -28.06
CA ALA A 490 62.62 -72.82 -27.92
C ALA A 490 63.22 -73.50 -29.16
N ARG A 491 62.88 -73.03 -30.36
CA ARG A 491 63.48 -73.51 -31.63
C ARG A 491 64.95 -73.17 -31.72
N ASP A 492 65.34 -71.95 -31.36
CA ASP A 492 66.73 -71.49 -31.39
C ASP A 492 67.59 -72.29 -30.39
N ILE A 493 67.10 -72.48 -29.16
CA ILE A 493 67.74 -73.34 -28.16
C ILE A 493 67.87 -74.77 -28.68
N SER A 494 66.83 -75.34 -29.29
CA SER A 494 66.86 -76.71 -29.81
C SER A 494 67.85 -76.86 -30.97
N ALA A 495 67.86 -75.91 -31.91
CA ALA A 495 68.80 -75.87 -33.01
C ALA A 495 70.25 -75.71 -32.52
N GLN A 496 70.49 -74.83 -31.55
CA GLN A 496 71.80 -74.61 -30.96
C GLN A 496 72.27 -75.81 -30.13
N THR A 497 71.37 -76.46 -29.40
CA THR A 497 71.65 -77.72 -28.69
C THR A 497 71.99 -78.84 -29.68
N GLN A 498 71.27 -78.94 -30.81
CA GLN A 498 71.54 -79.95 -31.83
C GLN A 498 72.85 -79.69 -32.59
N ALA A 499 73.18 -78.44 -32.87
CA ALA A 499 74.48 -78.04 -33.43
C ALA A 499 75.61 -78.39 -32.45
N HIS A 500 75.48 -78.00 -31.18
CA HIS A 500 76.44 -78.36 -30.13
C HIS A 500 76.57 -79.88 -29.96
N ALA A 501 75.48 -80.64 -29.98
CA ALA A 501 75.53 -82.10 -29.92
C ALA A 501 76.22 -82.71 -31.14
N SER A 502 75.97 -82.18 -32.34
CA SER A 502 76.61 -82.64 -33.59
C SER A 502 78.11 -82.33 -33.61
N ASP A 503 78.50 -81.13 -33.16
CA ASP A 503 79.91 -80.75 -32.99
C ASP A 503 80.60 -81.63 -31.96
N THR A 504 79.95 -81.89 -30.83
CA THR A 504 80.46 -82.78 -29.78
C THR A 504 80.59 -84.22 -30.29
N ILE A 505 79.62 -84.73 -31.04
CA ILE A 505 79.69 -86.05 -31.67
C ILE A 505 80.82 -86.08 -32.71
N GLY A 506 81.00 -85.02 -33.50
CA GLY A 506 82.10 -84.89 -34.44
C GLY A 506 83.47 -84.85 -33.74
N GLU A 507 83.54 -84.21 -32.59
CA GLU A 507 84.75 -84.13 -31.75
C GLU A 507 85.04 -85.48 -31.08
N ILE A 508 84.01 -86.19 -30.60
CA ILE A 508 84.10 -87.57 -30.10
C ILE A 508 84.50 -88.54 -31.24
N SER A 509 83.96 -88.40 -32.45
CA SER A 509 84.38 -89.20 -33.61
C SER A 509 85.83 -88.92 -33.99
N ARG A 510 86.29 -87.67 -33.92
CA ARG A 510 87.73 -87.34 -34.09
C ARG A 510 88.58 -87.91 -32.97
N LEU A 511 88.10 -87.93 -31.73
CA LEU A 511 88.75 -88.55 -30.57
C LEU A 511 88.81 -90.09 -30.71
N VAL A 512 87.77 -90.73 -31.24
CA VAL A 512 87.72 -92.18 -31.50
C VAL A 512 88.60 -92.56 -32.70
N GLN A 513 88.69 -91.72 -33.73
CA GLN A 513 89.63 -91.88 -34.84
C GLN A 513 91.09 -91.68 -34.37
N ALA A 514 91.35 -90.70 -33.51
CA ALA A 514 92.66 -90.49 -32.91
C ALA A 514 93.04 -91.60 -31.90
N ALA A 515 92.05 -92.19 -31.21
CA ALA A 515 92.24 -93.33 -30.33
C ALA A 515 92.41 -94.67 -31.08
N SER A 516 91.90 -94.80 -32.32
CA SER A 516 92.09 -95.99 -33.15
C SER A 516 93.45 -96.04 -33.88
N GLU A 517 94.17 -94.91 -33.95
CA GLU A 517 95.56 -94.83 -34.44
C GLU A 517 96.61 -95.04 -33.32
N ALA A 518 96.18 -95.34 -32.09
CA ALA A 518 97.03 -95.38 -30.90
C ALA A 518 97.85 -96.66 -30.57
N PRO A 519 97.79 -97.82 -31.25
CA PRO A 519 98.61 -98.97 -30.85
C PRO A 519 100.03 -98.93 -31.43
N LYS A 520 100.70 -97.77 -31.47
CA LYS A 520 102.13 -97.70 -31.87
C LYS A 520 103.02 -96.63 -31.21
N ALA A 521 102.53 -95.81 -30.28
CA ALA A 521 103.38 -94.82 -29.58
C ALA A 521 103.03 -94.64 -28.09
N ALA A 522 102.53 -95.69 -27.43
CA ALA A 522 102.11 -95.68 -26.04
C ALA A 522 103.23 -96.03 -25.03
N ALA A 523 104.46 -95.51 -25.21
CA ALA A 523 105.56 -95.83 -24.27
C ALA A 523 106.38 -94.65 -23.74
N GLU A 524 106.25 -93.40 -24.22
CA GLU A 524 107.17 -92.32 -23.77
C GLU A 524 106.57 -91.01 -23.25
N MET A 525 105.25 -90.79 -23.24
CA MET A 525 104.70 -89.46 -22.89
C MET A 525 103.70 -89.45 -21.72
N ILE A 526 104.01 -90.21 -20.66
CA ILE A 526 103.31 -90.15 -19.35
C ILE A 526 103.73 -88.90 -18.53
N ALA A 527 104.57 -88.01 -19.07
CA ALA A 527 104.95 -86.76 -18.40
C ALA A 527 104.06 -85.54 -18.78
N GLU A 528 103.32 -85.58 -19.89
CA GLU A 528 102.55 -84.41 -20.38
C GLU A 528 101.08 -84.38 -19.93
N LEU A 529 100.62 -85.45 -19.27
CA LEU A 529 99.24 -85.58 -18.79
C LEU A 529 98.94 -84.81 -17.48
N ARG A 530 99.91 -84.07 -16.94
CA ARG A 530 99.74 -83.28 -15.70
C ARG A 530 99.34 -81.83 -15.94
N ILE A 531 99.51 -81.31 -17.17
CA ILE A 531 99.21 -79.89 -17.49
C ILE A 531 97.82 -79.73 -18.12
N LYS A 532 97.30 -80.73 -18.85
CA LYS A 532 95.99 -80.64 -19.52
C LYS A 532 94.75 -80.84 -18.63
N LEU A 533 94.93 -81.25 -17.37
CA LEU A 533 93.82 -81.37 -16.41
C LEU A 533 93.39 -80.02 -15.79
N SER A 534 94.18 -78.95 -15.95
CA SER A 534 93.79 -77.60 -15.50
C SER A 534 92.86 -76.86 -16.48
N ASP A 535 92.83 -77.24 -17.75
CA ASP A 535 92.03 -76.56 -18.77
C ASP A 535 90.56 -77.06 -18.81
N SER A 536 90.32 -78.28 -18.34
CA SER A 536 88.98 -78.89 -18.28
C SER A 536 88.11 -78.35 -17.14
N MET A 537 88.70 -77.86 -16.04
CA MET A 537 87.94 -77.26 -14.94
C MET A 537 87.43 -75.86 -15.28
N VAL A 538 88.11 -75.13 -16.16
CA VAL A 538 87.68 -73.79 -16.62
C VAL A 538 86.43 -73.89 -17.51
N ARG A 539 86.29 -74.95 -18.30
CA ARG A 539 85.08 -75.21 -19.12
C ARG A 539 83.86 -75.62 -18.30
N ASP A 540 84.04 -76.45 -17.28
CA ASP A 540 82.93 -76.80 -16.37
C ASP A 540 82.50 -75.60 -15.51
N THR A 541 83.43 -74.73 -15.13
CA THR A 541 83.11 -73.49 -14.42
C THR A 541 82.36 -72.51 -15.34
N ALA A 542 82.75 -72.40 -16.61
CA ALA A 542 82.05 -71.58 -17.60
C ALA A 542 80.63 -72.12 -17.90
N MET A 543 80.43 -73.44 -17.96
CA MET A 543 79.10 -74.03 -18.12
C MET A 543 78.21 -73.85 -16.88
N LEU A 544 78.77 -73.89 -15.67
CA LEU A 544 78.06 -73.57 -14.44
C LEU A 544 77.73 -72.07 -14.34
N GLU A 545 78.61 -71.20 -14.85
CA GLU A 545 78.40 -69.75 -14.92
C GLU A 545 77.32 -69.38 -15.96
N GLU A 546 77.29 -70.05 -17.11
CA GLU A 546 76.21 -69.91 -18.11
C GLU A 546 74.86 -70.38 -17.55
N ARG A 547 74.85 -71.48 -16.80
CA ARG A 547 73.62 -72.01 -16.17
C ARG A 547 73.16 -71.13 -15.00
N SER A 548 74.10 -70.57 -14.23
CA SER A 548 73.81 -69.58 -13.19
C SER A 548 73.26 -68.29 -13.79
N ARG A 549 73.79 -67.84 -14.94
CA ARG A 549 73.30 -66.68 -15.69
C ARG A 549 71.90 -66.90 -16.26
N LEU A 550 71.60 -68.09 -16.79
CA LEU A 550 70.25 -68.43 -17.26
C LEU A 550 69.24 -68.46 -16.10
N LEU A 551 69.61 -69.03 -14.94
CA LEU A 551 68.76 -68.99 -13.74
C LEU A 551 68.55 -67.57 -13.22
N ALA A 552 69.59 -66.73 -13.20
CA ALA A 552 69.47 -65.32 -12.82
C ALA A 552 68.58 -64.52 -13.79
N THR A 553 68.62 -64.85 -15.09
CA THR A 553 67.75 -64.21 -16.10
C THR A 553 66.29 -64.65 -15.91
N LEU A 554 66.06 -65.92 -15.60
CA LEU A 554 64.73 -66.45 -15.25
C LEU A 554 64.20 -65.84 -13.96
N GLU A 555 65.03 -65.67 -12.95
CA GLU A 555 64.68 -64.99 -11.68
C GLU A 555 64.33 -63.52 -11.94
N THR A 556 65.11 -62.82 -12.77
CA THR A 556 64.82 -61.42 -13.17
C THR A 556 63.51 -61.31 -13.96
N LEU A 557 63.22 -62.25 -14.86
CA LEU A 557 61.95 -62.28 -15.60
C LEU A 557 60.77 -62.61 -14.68
N LEU A 558 60.96 -63.51 -13.72
CA LEU A 558 59.93 -63.86 -12.74
C LEU A 558 59.64 -62.66 -11.81
N ASP A 559 60.68 -61.94 -11.38
CA ASP A 559 60.55 -60.71 -10.62
C ASP A 559 59.89 -59.60 -11.45
N ALA A 560 60.24 -59.46 -12.73
CA ALA A 560 59.59 -58.49 -13.61
C ALA A 560 58.08 -58.79 -13.81
N VAL A 561 57.70 -60.07 -13.92
CA VAL A 561 56.29 -60.48 -14.00
C VAL A 561 55.56 -60.28 -12.67
N ASN A 562 56.19 -60.62 -11.54
CA ASN A 562 55.62 -60.36 -10.21
C ASN A 562 55.49 -58.86 -9.92
N HIS A 563 56.47 -58.07 -10.33
CA HIS A 563 56.45 -56.62 -10.19
C HIS A 563 55.35 -56.01 -11.07
N ALA A 564 55.25 -56.41 -12.33
CA ALA A 564 54.18 -55.97 -13.24
C ALA A 564 52.79 -56.40 -12.75
N SER A 565 52.65 -57.61 -12.19
CA SER A 565 51.38 -58.08 -11.62
C SER A 565 51.02 -57.30 -10.35
N THR A 566 52.01 -56.86 -9.58
CA THR A 566 51.81 -56.03 -8.38
C THR A 566 51.45 -54.60 -8.76
N GLU A 567 52.13 -54.00 -9.74
CA GLU A 567 51.76 -52.69 -10.31
C GLU A 567 50.36 -52.70 -10.91
N GLN A 568 49.98 -53.76 -11.63
CA GLN A 568 48.61 -53.92 -12.13
C GLN A 568 47.60 -53.98 -10.99
N ARG A 569 47.89 -54.73 -9.92
CA ARG A 569 47.01 -54.79 -8.75
C ARG A 569 46.87 -53.42 -8.08
N THR A 570 47.97 -52.68 -7.93
CA THR A 570 47.96 -51.31 -7.39
C THR A 570 47.19 -50.35 -8.29
N ALA A 571 47.29 -50.47 -9.61
CA ALA A 571 46.53 -49.65 -10.56
C ALA A 571 45.02 -49.97 -10.52
N VAL A 572 44.65 -51.24 -10.36
CA VAL A 572 43.25 -51.67 -10.16
C VAL A 572 42.71 -51.14 -8.84
N ASP A 573 43.46 -51.27 -7.74
CA ASP A 573 43.06 -50.72 -6.43
C ASP A 573 42.89 -49.19 -6.50
N ALA A 574 43.78 -48.49 -7.21
CA ALA A 574 43.65 -47.05 -7.45
C ALA A 574 42.40 -46.69 -8.28
N LEU A 575 42.08 -47.45 -9.33
CA LEU A 575 40.87 -47.26 -10.14
C LEU A 575 39.58 -47.50 -9.34
N VAL A 576 39.56 -48.54 -8.50
CA VAL A 576 38.44 -48.86 -7.61
C VAL A 576 38.26 -47.76 -6.56
N SER A 577 39.35 -47.32 -5.92
CA SER A 577 39.32 -46.19 -4.97
C SER A 577 38.85 -44.89 -5.62
N THR A 578 39.34 -44.58 -6.82
CA THR A 578 38.95 -43.36 -7.54
C THR A 578 37.48 -43.41 -7.96
N SER A 579 36.98 -44.58 -8.36
CA SER A 579 35.57 -44.78 -8.70
C SER A 579 34.66 -44.67 -7.47
N ALA A 580 35.10 -45.19 -6.32
CA ALA A 580 34.39 -45.04 -5.05
C ALA A 580 34.32 -43.56 -4.61
N ASP A 581 35.44 -42.82 -4.68
CA ASP A 581 35.48 -41.39 -4.36
C ASP A 581 34.61 -40.54 -5.31
N LEU A 582 34.58 -40.88 -6.60
CA LEU A 582 33.71 -40.21 -7.57
C LEU A 582 32.24 -40.49 -7.30
N LEU A 583 31.87 -41.73 -6.98
CA LEU A 583 30.51 -42.10 -6.59
C LEU A 583 30.08 -41.40 -5.30
N ASP A 584 30.95 -41.33 -4.30
CA ASP A 584 30.70 -40.63 -3.04
C ASP A 584 30.51 -39.12 -3.26
N ARG A 585 31.36 -38.49 -4.09
CA ARG A 585 31.20 -37.07 -4.49
C ARG A 585 29.93 -36.79 -5.27
N VAL A 586 29.50 -37.71 -6.14
CA VAL A 586 28.23 -37.58 -6.87
C VAL A 586 27.06 -37.73 -5.90
N GLY A 587 27.12 -38.68 -4.97
CA GLY A 587 26.11 -38.89 -3.93
C GLY A 587 25.95 -37.68 -2.99
N THR A 588 27.05 -37.10 -2.52
CA THR A 588 27.03 -35.88 -1.70
C THR A 588 26.51 -34.69 -2.49
N ARG A 589 27.00 -34.45 -3.72
CA ARG A 589 26.48 -33.35 -4.56
C ARG A 589 25.00 -33.51 -4.91
N PHE A 590 24.53 -34.73 -5.14
CA PHE A 590 23.12 -35.00 -5.39
C PHE A 590 22.28 -34.71 -4.15
N THR A 591 22.72 -35.18 -2.98
CA THR A 591 22.06 -34.92 -1.69
C THR A 591 21.99 -33.43 -1.40
N ASP A 592 23.11 -32.71 -1.50
CA ASP A 592 23.17 -31.25 -1.30
C ASP A 592 22.24 -30.51 -2.27
N LYS A 593 22.15 -30.98 -3.52
CA LYS A 593 21.30 -30.35 -4.54
C LYS A 593 19.82 -30.59 -4.27
N VAL A 594 19.44 -31.81 -3.88
CA VAL A 594 18.08 -32.16 -3.50
C VAL A 594 17.66 -31.41 -2.24
N GLU A 595 18.52 -31.30 -1.23
CA GLU A 595 18.25 -30.55 0.00
C GLU A 595 18.07 -29.06 -0.29
N GLN A 596 18.90 -28.48 -1.15
CA GLN A 596 18.80 -27.08 -1.54
C GLN A 596 17.53 -26.77 -2.35
N GLU A 597 17.14 -27.62 -3.30
CA GLU A 597 15.89 -27.44 -4.06
C GLU A 597 14.64 -27.72 -3.20
N THR A 598 14.71 -28.67 -2.26
CA THR A 598 13.64 -28.93 -1.28
C THR A 598 13.45 -27.75 -0.31
N GLY A 599 14.56 -27.12 0.10
CA GLY A 599 14.53 -25.89 0.90
C GLY A 599 13.87 -24.72 0.16
N LYS A 600 14.11 -24.57 -1.15
CA LYS A 600 13.43 -23.56 -1.98
C LYS A 600 11.94 -23.85 -2.12
N LEU A 601 11.55 -25.11 -2.37
CA LEU A 601 10.14 -25.51 -2.44
C LEU A 601 9.41 -25.26 -1.11
N SER A 602 10.06 -25.54 0.03
CA SER A 602 9.53 -25.20 1.36
C SER A 602 9.38 -23.69 1.55
N GLY A 603 10.34 -22.89 1.07
CA GLY A 603 10.24 -21.42 1.09
C GLY A 603 9.09 -20.88 0.24
N ILE A 604 8.88 -21.44 -0.96
CA ILE A 604 7.76 -21.08 -1.84
C ILE A 604 6.42 -21.49 -1.21
N ALA A 605 6.33 -22.70 -0.63
CA ALA A 605 5.13 -23.16 0.07
C ALA A 605 4.79 -22.30 1.31
N ALA A 606 5.80 -21.86 2.06
CA ALA A 606 5.63 -20.93 3.17
C ALA A 606 5.13 -19.55 2.67
N GLN A 607 5.61 -19.08 1.53
CA GLN A 607 5.18 -17.81 0.94
C GLN A 607 3.75 -17.88 0.38
N VAL A 608 3.36 -19.01 -0.23
CA VAL A 608 1.97 -19.26 -0.67
C VAL A 608 1.04 -19.32 0.54
N THR A 609 1.44 -20.01 1.62
CA THR A 609 0.66 -20.07 2.86
C THR A 609 0.53 -18.69 3.51
N GLY A 610 1.61 -17.90 3.54
CA GLY A 610 1.57 -16.50 3.99
C GLY A 610 0.63 -15.64 3.17
N SER A 611 0.64 -15.77 1.84
CA SER A 611 -0.28 -15.04 0.96
C SER A 611 -1.74 -15.45 1.14
N ALA A 612 -2.03 -16.73 1.45
CA ALA A 612 -3.38 -17.18 1.77
C ALA A 612 -3.88 -16.61 3.10
N VAL A 613 -3.00 -16.46 4.10
CA VAL A 613 -3.30 -15.81 5.39
C VAL A 613 -3.53 -14.32 5.21
N GLU A 614 -2.77 -13.64 4.34
CA GLU A 614 -2.99 -12.22 4.02
C GLU A 614 -4.31 -11.99 3.26
N VAL A 615 -4.71 -12.91 2.37
CA VAL A 615 -6.02 -12.85 1.70
C VAL A 615 -7.17 -13.13 2.68
N ALA A 616 -6.99 -14.07 3.60
CA ALA A 616 -7.97 -14.35 4.66
C ALA A 616 -8.14 -13.15 5.61
N SER A 617 -7.05 -12.48 6.00
CA SER A 617 -7.10 -11.30 6.86
C SER A 617 -7.72 -10.09 6.17
N LEU A 618 -7.56 -9.96 4.84
CA LEU A 618 -8.26 -8.95 4.04
C LEU A 618 -9.78 -9.19 4.04
N GLY A 619 -10.22 -10.45 3.94
CA GLY A 619 -11.62 -10.85 4.04
C GLY A 619 -12.21 -10.58 5.43
N GLU A 620 -11.44 -10.84 6.48
CA GLU A 620 -11.84 -10.59 7.87
C GLU A 620 -11.95 -9.08 8.16
N ALA A 621 -10.99 -8.28 7.68
CA ALA A 621 -11.03 -6.82 7.78
C ALA A 621 -12.23 -6.22 7.01
N PHE A 622 -12.55 -6.77 5.84
CA PHE A 622 -13.74 -6.37 5.08
C PHE A 622 -15.03 -6.75 5.82
N GLY A 623 -15.10 -7.94 6.43
CA GLY A 623 -16.23 -8.37 7.26
C GLY A 623 -16.45 -7.44 8.45
N VAL A 624 -15.39 -7.06 9.16
CA VAL A 624 -15.44 -6.09 10.26
C VAL A 624 -15.93 -4.72 9.79
N ALA A 625 -15.48 -4.26 8.62
CA ALA A 625 -15.91 -2.98 8.05
C ALA A 625 -17.42 -2.97 7.69
N VAL A 626 -17.92 -4.06 7.11
CA VAL A 626 -19.35 -4.23 6.80
C VAL A 626 -20.20 -4.25 8.08
N GLN A 627 -19.70 -4.89 9.14
CA GLN A 627 -20.40 -4.97 10.41
C GLN A 627 -20.46 -3.61 11.13
N LEU A 628 -19.35 -2.87 11.15
CA LEU A 628 -19.30 -1.49 11.65
C LEU A 628 -20.26 -0.55 10.89
N PHE A 629 -20.38 -0.75 9.57
CA PHE A 629 -21.35 0.00 8.77
C PHE A 629 -22.79 -0.36 9.12
N GLY A 630 -23.09 -1.64 9.34
CA GLY A 630 -24.38 -2.13 9.83
C GLY A 630 -24.77 -1.51 11.18
N ASP A 631 -23.87 -1.57 12.17
CA ASP A 631 -24.08 -0.99 13.50
C ASP A 631 -24.30 0.52 13.45
N SER A 632 -23.57 1.22 12.56
CA SER A 632 -23.74 2.66 12.37
C SER A 632 -25.10 2.99 11.77
N ASN A 633 -25.58 2.18 10.83
CA ASN A 633 -26.87 2.38 10.18
C ASN A 633 -28.03 2.09 11.16
N GLU A 634 -27.90 1.06 11.99
CA GLU A 634 -28.88 0.74 13.03
C GLU A 634 -28.97 1.84 14.10
N LYS A 635 -27.83 2.40 14.52
CA LYS A 635 -27.79 3.58 15.41
C LYS A 635 -28.44 4.82 14.79
N LEU A 636 -28.25 5.04 13.48
CA LEU A 636 -28.86 6.16 12.76
C LEU A 636 -30.39 6.02 12.75
N VAL A 637 -30.90 4.82 12.45
CA VAL A 637 -32.35 4.51 12.49
C VAL A 637 -32.91 4.71 13.90
N ALA A 638 -32.22 4.23 14.94
CA ALA A 638 -32.64 4.41 16.33
C ALA A 638 -32.61 5.89 16.79
N HIS A 639 -31.75 6.72 16.21
CA HIS A 639 -31.75 8.17 16.45
C HIS A 639 -32.92 8.85 15.74
N LEU A 640 -33.22 8.47 14.50
CA LEU A 640 -34.37 8.99 13.76
C LEU A 640 -35.70 8.66 14.45
N GLN A 641 -35.88 7.44 14.94
CA GLN A 641 -37.06 7.05 15.74
C GLN A 641 -37.17 7.84 17.05
N ARG A 642 -36.05 8.14 17.73
CA ARG A 642 -36.07 8.99 18.94
C ARG A 642 -36.50 10.42 18.63
N ILE A 643 -36.09 10.96 17.47
CA ILE A 643 -36.50 12.29 17.01
C ILE A 643 -38.01 12.31 16.69
N GLU A 644 -38.52 11.27 16.03
CA GLU A 644 -39.95 11.09 15.76
C GLU A 644 -40.78 11.09 17.06
N ILE A 645 -40.39 10.27 18.04
CA ILE A 645 -41.07 10.21 19.36
C ILE A 645 -41.00 11.56 20.10
N ALA A 646 -39.86 12.27 20.02
CA ALA A 646 -39.72 13.57 20.66
C ALA A 646 -40.61 14.65 20.01
N LEU A 647 -40.76 14.61 18.67
CA LEU A 647 -41.65 15.50 17.93
C LEU A 647 -43.12 15.24 18.26
N ASP A 648 -43.53 13.97 18.31
CA ASP A 648 -44.90 13.57 18.68
C ASP A 648 -45.27 14.03 20.10
N LYS A 649 -44.32 13.91 21.04
CA LYS A 649 -44.46 14.39 22.42
C LYS A 649 -44.52 15.93 22.53
N SER A 650 -43.87 16.64 21.60
CA SER A 650 -43.93 18.11 21.53
C SER A 650 -45.27 18.59 20.98
N LEU A 651 -45.84 17.87 20.01
CA LEU A 651 -47.15 18.17 19.43
C LEU A 651 -48.26 17.99 20.46
N THR A 652 -48.28 16.86 21.18
CA THR A 652 -49.25 16.60 22.25
C THR A 652 -49.17 17.64 23.38
N ARG A 653 -47.96 18.06 23.78
CA ARG A 653 -47.79 19.12 24.78
C ARG A 653 -48.28 20.48 24.29
N SER A 654 -48.09 20.78 23.01
CA SER A 654 -48.60 22.00 22.38
C SER A 654 -50.13 22.02 22.39
N ASP A 655 -50.79 20.90 22.07
CA ASP A 655 -52.25 20.77 22.10
C ASP A 655 -52.82 20.91 23.52
N GLU A 656 -52.18 20.30 24.53
CA GLU A 656 -52.57 20.49 25.93
C GLU A 656 -52.43 21.95 26.40
N GLN A 657 -51.36 22.64 26.00
CA GLN A 657 -51.20 24.07 26.31
C GLN A 657 -52.27 24.92 25.63
N LEU A 658 -52.62 24.61 24.38
CA LEU A 658 -53.65 25.33 23.64
C LEU A 658 -55.04 25.12 24.27
N ALA A 659 -55.34 23.89 24.70
CA ALA A 659 -56.55 23.58 25.46
C ALA A 659 -56.60 24.31 26.82
N TYR A 660 -55.47 24.39 27.52
CA TYR A 660 -55.37 25.13 28.79
C TYR A 660 -55.62 26.63 28.60
N TYR A 661 -55.05 27.26 27.57
CA TYR A 661 -55.29 28.68 27.27
C TYR A 661 -56.73 28.97 26.84
N VAL A 662 -57.37 28.06 26.10
CA VAL A 662 -58.78 28.19 25.73
C VAL A 662 -59.69 28.07 26.96
N ALA A 663 -59.38 27.16 27.88
CA ALA A 663 -60.12 27.03 29.14
C ALA A 663 -59.97 28.29 30.01
N GLN A 664 -58.75 28.84 30.11
CA GLN A 664 -58.48 30.06 30.86
C GLN A 664 -59.19 31.28 30.24
N ALA A 665 -59.22 31.39 28.91
CA ALA A 665 -59.96 32.44 28.23
C ALA A 665 -61.48 32.35 28.51
N ARG A 666 -62.02 31.13 28.54
CA ARG A 666 -63.43 30.89 28.88
C ARG A 666 -63.75 31.29 30.32
N GLU A 667 -62.88 30.97 31.27
CA GLU A 667 -63.06 31.31 32.69
C GLU A 667 -63.04 32.84 32.91
N VAL A 668 -62.17 33.57 32.21
CA VAL A 668 -62.13 35.04 32.26
C VAL A 668 -63.41 35.67 31.68
N ILE A 669 -63.95 35.09 30.59
CA ILE A 669 -65.22 35.54 29.99
C ILE A 669 -66.38 35.30 30.97
N ASP A 670 -66.46 34.12 31.58
CA ASP A 670 -67.51 33.80 32.56
C ASP A 670 -67.44 34.72 33.79
N LEU A 671 -66.23 35.02 34.31
CA LEU A 671 -66.05 35.99 35.39
C LEU A 671 -66.49 37.40 35.01
N SER A 672 -66.20 37.83 33.78
CA SER A 672 -66.62 39.15 33.27
C SER A 672 -68.14 39.24 33.12
N VAL A 673 -68.80 38.18 32.62
CA VAL A 673 -70.26 38.13 32.47
C VAL A 673 -70.94 38.11 33.84
N MET A 674 -70.40 37.36 34.80
CA MET A 674 -70.94 37.28 36.16
C MET A 674 -70.80 38.61 36.90
N SER A 675 -69.65 39.29 36.75
CA SER A 675 -69.42 40.65 37.26
C SER A 675 -70.42 41.66 36.69
N GLN A 676 -70.65 41.63 35.37
CA GLN A 676 -71.61 42.54 34.72
C GLN A 676 -73.05 42.27 35.18
N LYS A 677 -73.42 41.01 35.37
CA LYS A 677 -74.74 40.63 35.93
C LYS A 677 -74.92 41.12 37.36
N GLN A 678 -73.90 40.97 38.21
CA GLN A 678 -73.92 41.46 39.60
C GLN A 678 -74.13 42.99 39.66
N ILE A 679 -73.44 43.74 38.81
CA ILE A 679 -73.57 45.20 38.72
C ILE A 679 -75.00 45.61 38.31
N ILE A 680 -75.62 44.88 37.39
CA ILE A 680 -77.00 45.13 36.95
C ILE A 680 -78.00 44.81 38.07
N GLU A 681 -77.82 43.69 38.79
CA GLU A 681 -78.67 43.33 39.94
C GLU A 681 -78.54 44.34 41.10
N ASP A 682 -77.33 44.83 41.38
CA ASP A 682 -77.09 45.87 42.39
C ASP A 682 -77.74 47.20 41.99
N LEU A 683 -77.70 47.59 40.71
CA LEU A 683 -78.40 48.77 40.20
C LEU A 683 -79.92 48.63 40.27
N GLN A 684 -80.47 47.42 40.04
CA GLN A 684 -81.89 47.15 40.21
C GLN A 684 -82.33 47.16 41.69
N GLN A 685 -81.49 46.67 42.61
CA GLN A 685 -81.75 46.79 44.06
C GLN A 685 -81.75 48.25 44.54
N ILE A 686 -80.88 49.09 43.99
CA ILE A 686 -80.84 50.53 44.29
C ILE A 686 -82.08 51.24 43.73
N GLY A 687 -82.56 50.82 42.55
CA GLY A 687 -83.85 51.25 42.00
C GLY A 687 -85.04 50.84 42.86
N GLY A 688 -85.07 49.57 43.31
CA GLY A 688 -86.13 49.02 44.18
C GLY A 688 -86.21 49.66 45.57
N LYS A 689 -85.06 49.99 46.18
CA LYS A 689 -85.00 50.71 47.46
C LYS A 689 -85.51 52.15 47.36
N ARG A 690 -85.38 52.83 46.22
CA ARG A 690 -85.96 54.17 46.01
C ARG A 690 -87.47 54.15 45.85
N THR A 691 -88.05 53.09 45.29
CA THR A 691 -89.51 52.90 45.23
C THR A 691 -90.13 52.47 46.57
N SER A 692 -89.41 51.72 47.41
CA SER A 692 -89.88 51.34 48.76
C SER A 692 -89.83 52.51 49.76
N ALA A 693 -88.84 53.40 49.66
CA ALA A 693 -88.75 54.59 50.51
C ALA A 693 -89.79 55.67 50.18
N GLY A 694 -90.49 55.57 49.04
CA GLY A 694 -91.60 56.46 48.66
C GLY A 694 -92.99 56.00 49.12
N ALA A 695 -93.11 54.83 49.75
CA ALA A 695 -94.40 54.25 50.18
C ALA A 695 -94.62 54.28 51.71
N GLU A 696 -93.67 54.77 52.51
CA GLU A 696 -93.80 54.93 53.97
C GLU A 696 -94.13 56.37 54.42
N THR A 697 -94.43 57.28 53.48
CA THR A 697 -94.90 58.64 53.79
C THR A 697 -96.13 59.03 52.97
N ALA A 698 -97.20 58.25 53.10
CA ALA A 698 -98.56 58.66 52.74
C ALA A 698 -99.53 58.26 53.86
#